data_AF-A0A9P0NCD8-F1
#
_entry.id   AF-A0A9P0NCD8-F1
#
_cell.length_a   1.000
_cell.length_b   1.000
_cell.length_c   1.000
_cell.angle_alpha   90.00
_cell.angle_beta   90.00
_cell.angle_gamma   90.00
#
_symmetry.space_group_name_H-M   'P 1'
#
loop_
_entity.id
_entity.type
_entity.pdbx_description
1 polymer ?
#
loop_
_entity_poly.entity_id
_entity_poly.type
_entity_poly.pdbx_seq_one_letter_code
_entity_poly.pdbx_strand_id
1 'polypeptide(L)'
;METGFIPPNINFNTPREDITAFYNGRINVVAEKTPWNGGLVGINSFGFGGANCHVLLNWNNKSKINNGLPEDDLPRLIVASGRTEEAVTTILNDFLSRSLDKEYVRLLHDVQAEQIPGHIYRGYTIVKKDIKANHSIDFQYYSGELRPVCFVFSGMGSQWTGMGASLMKLPIFNESILKSHNVLKDFGIDLVKIITSSDPNILNNTVNSFVGIAAMQIALFDVLITIGITPDIIIGHSVGELLCAYADGCLTSEQTIKAAYYYGVAILNSKIPLGAMAYVGIGYNQIKDLLPTNVEIAWHNSQDSCTISGLKESVEQFVLKLKSKDISTQIINVLNIPYHSTFIKKAIPSLLEYLKKIVIHPKLRSEKWKSTSIPEEQWGEDKAKYCSAEYCANNLLNSVLFEETFEHVPKGSVLIELAPHGVLQEVLNRSLKKNITNIELASRNHKDGLDYLLSAFGKIFEAGLNPKISKLYPDIEFPVSRGTPMIAPLVRWEHSEDWYVTMYRVQDKIKSGERNISISLKDDEYEYLSGHVIDGRNLFPATGYLVMAWETLALMRGELYSEVPVVFENVRFQRATNIPKDGNVEFIVMVQKGSGTFEVVESGAPVVTGRLYIPTDVNNEMIDMPPHPDEPNDTDLTIKDIYKELRLRGYNYKGLFRSLNRVNLDATVGRVGWFNNWVAFMDNMLQIQILKEDTRALFVPTSLQKLFINVKKHATVLQTLPEDKPEFPVYVYPEIDLIQSGGVEIRGLHANVIAKRKPLADPVLEKYVFVPNIIETGYTLEEIARISLHLVIENLMGIKVKTVEILNKNFNPDVQILSPIILNVLADLPLIQPEVSILSDGTHPQLKEIGSNITVEDKKLSTDQSVLFAVGSGVLQDSKLLEQVYATLKPGGFLLTREQLNAEYSLDSVEVCLDASLEQERLMLVRKPLEQNIVPIVVKISSTEFSWLPVLQKLLKADDASVSQKIVLVGEKDPTNGIVGFLNCIRKEPGGERVRCVFIVSKSAPSFSLNEPLYKTQLEKDLVLNVYKDKVWGSYRHLLLEPPSLIEVQHHYINSLVRGDLSSLKRIAGSLVPFTKPPTESKLLHAYYTALNFKDIMLATAKLAPELKARGRINQESVIGFEYSGRTESGERLMGMITSRALTNILEYDPYLAWKVPDSWSLEDAATVPVVYGTVIYALVVRGRMKTW
;
A
#
# COMPACT_ATOMS: atom_id res chain seq x y z
N MET A 1 -1.36 -48.25 19.79
CA MET A 1 -2.79 -48.37 20.11
C MET A 1 -3.62 -48.04 18.86
N GLU A 2 -3.65 -46.80 18.38
CA GLU A 2 -4.46 -46.41 17.20
C GLU A 2 -4.22 -47.21 15.91
N THR A 3 -2.97 -47.51 15.58
CA THR A 3 -2.60 -48.18 14.32
C THR A 3 -2.70 -49.71 14.37
N GLY A 4 -2.91 -50.31 15.55
CA GLY A 4 -2.88 -51.77 15.71
C GLY A 4 -1.49 -52.41 15.70
N PHE A 5 -0.41 -51.63 15.83
CA PHE A 5 0.97 -52.15 15.90
C PHE A 5 1.70 -51.62 17.14
N ILE A 6 2.65 -52.40 17.66
CA ILE A 6 3.65 -51.96 18.62
C ILE A 6 4.87 -51.44 17.82
N PRO A 7 5.37 -50.22 18.10
CA PRO A 7 6.53 -49.69 17.41
C PRO A 7 7.80 -50.49 17.76
N PRO A 8 8.72 -50.67 16.80
CA PRO A 8 10.00 -51.33 17.06
C PRO A 8 10.88 -50.49 18.00
N ASN A 9 11.51 -51.16 18.96
CA ASN A 9 12.57 -50.58 19.79
C ASN A 9 13.85 -50.49 18.94
N ILE A 10 14.44 -49.30 18.89
CA ILE A 10 15.72 -49.07 18.24
C ILE A 10 16.88 -49.50 19.15
N ASN A 11 18.04 -49.79 18.55
CA ASN A 11 19.30 -50.13 19.24
C ASN A 11 19.26 -51.45 20.07
N PHE A 12 18.39 -52.39 19.75
CA PHE A 12 18.36 -53.72 20.38
C PHE A 12 18.95 -54.79 19.45
N ASN A 13 20.26 -55.06 19.60
CA ASN A 13 20.99 -56.03 18.76
C ASN A 13 21.22 -57.36 19.47
N THR A 14 21.63 -57.33 20.75
CA THR A 14 21.96 -58.53 21.53
C THR A 14 21.36 -58.40 22.93
N PRO A 15 20.57 -59.37 23.41
CA PRO A 15 20.00 -59.31 24.76
C PRO A 15 21.10 -59.32 25.83
N ARG A 16 20.89 -58.58 26.92
CA ARG A 16 21.80 -58.58 28.06
C ARG A 16 21.86 -59.95 28.74
N GLU A 17 23.06 -60.51 28.90
CA GLU A 17 23.29 -61.85 29.48
C GLU A 17 22.87 -61.96 30.95
N ASP A 18 22.91 -60.87 31.71
CA ASP A 18 22.56 -60.84 33.13
C ASP A 18 21.05 -60.83 33.41
N ILE A 19 20.20 -60.69 32.38
CA ILE A 19 18.74 -60.69 32.51
C ILE A 19 18.16 -61.96 31.88
N THR A 20 17.96 -62.98 32.72
CA THR A 20 17.43 -64.30 32.30
C THR A 20 16.04 -64.24 31.65
N ALA A 21 15.26 -63.20 31.91
CA ALA A 21 13.91 -63.01 31.37
C ALA A 21 13.85 -62.85 29.85
N PHE A 22 14.95 -62.39 29.21
CA PHE A 22 15.02 -62.31 27.76
C PHE A 22 15.24 -63.68 27.10
N TYR A 23 16.01 -64.56 27.73
CA TYR A 23 16.35 -65.87 27.17
C TYR A 23 15.29 -66.94 27.46
N ASN A 24 14.54 -66.81 28.55
CA ASN A 24 13.47 -67.75 28.90
C ASN A 24 12.09 -67.37 28.34
N GLY A 25 12.00 -66.30 27.54
CA GLY A 25 10.78 -65.88 26.85
C GLY A 25 9.74 -65.15 27.71
N ARG A 26 10.04 -64.80 28.97
CA ARG A 26 9.11 -64.03 29.82
C ARG A 26 8.96 -62.58 29.35
N ILE A 27 10.03 -61.99 28.81
CA ILE A 27 10.03 -60.65 28.22
C ILE A 27 10.50 -60.78 26.78
N ASN A 28 9.68 -60.30 25.85
CA ASN A 28 10.04 -60.21 24.44
C ASN A 28 10.20 -58.74 24.04
N VAL A 29 11.39 -58.36 23.58
CA VAL A 29 11.63 -57.00 23.09
C VAL A 29 11.11 -56.89 21.66
N VAL A 30 10.20 -55.96 21.43
CA VAL A 30 9.63 -55.72 20.10
C VAL A 30 10.66 -54.97 19.26
N ALA A 31 11.40 -55.68 18.41
CA ALA A 31 12.43 -55.12 17.51
C ALA A 31 11.91 -54.82 16.09
N GLU A 32 10.72 -55.33 15.74
CA GLU A 32 10.08 -55.13 14.45
C GLU A 32 8.69 -54.50 14.63
N LYS A 33 8.07 -54.06 13.53
CA LYS A 33 6.68 -53.57 13.56
C LYS A 33 5.73 -54.74 13.83
N THR A 34 5.43 -55.01 15.10
CA THR A 34 4.66 -56.18 15.51
C THR A 34 3.16 -55.86 15.59
N PRO A 35 2.28 -56.65 14.94
CA PRO A 35 0.83 -56.52 15.10
C PRO A 35 0.41 -56.70 16.56
N TRP A 36 -0.58 -55.93 16.99
CA TRP A 36 -1.05 -55.95 18.38
C TRP A 36 -2.58 -56.02 18.44
N ASN A 37 -3.07 -57.07 19.09
CA ASN A 37 -4.49 -57.41 19.17
C ASN A 37 -5.20 -56.78 20.39
N GLY A 38 -4.63 -55.72 20.98
CA GLY A 38 -5.19 -55.02 22.14
C GLY A 38 -4.75 -55.59 23.50
N GLY A 39 -5.32 -55.03 24.58
CA GLY A 39 -5.03 -55.42 25.97
C GLY A 39 -4.52 -54.27 26.85
N LEU A 40 -4.03 -54.63 28.05
CA LEU A 40 -3.44 -53.71 29.02
C LEU A 40 -1.98 -53.39 28.67
N VAL A 41 -1.59 -52.12 28.78
CA VAL A 41 -0.20 -51.67 28.65
C VAL A 41 0.25 -51.05 29.95
N GLY A 42 1.41 -51.46 30.43
CA GLY A 42 2.11 -50.78 31.53
C GLY A 42 3.11 -49.75 31.00
N ILE A 43 3.12 -48.55 31.56
CA ILE A 43 4.15 -47.53 31.33
C ILE A 43 4.89 -47.28 32.63
N ASN A 44 6.22 -47.34 32.57
CA ASN A 44 7.13 -47.04 33.68
C ASN A 44 7.85 -45.71 33.44
N SER A 45 8.02 -44.90 34.48
CA SER A 45 8.91 -43.73 34.49
C SER A 45 9.62 -43.62 35.85
N PHE A 46 10.95 -43.63 35.83
CA PHE A 46 11.79 -43.65 37.02
C PHE A 46 12.76 -42.46 37.00
N GLY A 47 12.53 -41.48 37.87
CA GLY A 47 13.43 -40.33 38.03
C GLY A 47 14.69 -40.70 38.80
N PHE A 48 15.85 -40.13 38.45
CA PHE A 48 17.15 -40.48 39.06
C PHE A 48 17.19 -40.30 40.59
N GLY A 49 16.36 -39.41 41.15
CA GLY A 49 16.21 -39.21 42.59
C GLY A 49 15.33 -40.24 43.32
N GLY A 50 14.88 -41.30 42.65
CA GLY A 50 14.06 -42.38 43.24
C GLY A 50 12.55 -42.18 43.15
N ALA A 51 12.08 -41.17 42.40
CA ALA A 51 10.66 -40.96 42.14
C ALA A 51 10.17 -41.89 41.02
N ASN A 52 9.47 -42.96 41.40
CA ASN A 52 9.00 -44.00 40.48
C ASN A 52 7.49 -43.90 40.26
N CYS A 53 7.06 -43.98 39.00
CA CYS A 53 5.65 -44.01 38.61
C CYS A 53 5.38 -45.18 37.66
N HIS A 54 4.23 -45.83 37.85
CA HIS A 54 3.69 -46.83 36.94
C HIS A 54 2.23 -46.52 36.62
N VAL A 55 1.85 -46.66 35.35
CA VAL A 55 0.46 -46.50 34.89
C VAL A 55 0.07 -47.68 34.03
N LEU A 56 -1.13 -48.21 34.29
CA LEU A 56 -1.79 -49.19 33.42
C LEU A 56 -2.79 -48.48 32.52
N LEU A 57 -2.68 -48.69 31.21
CA LEU A 57 -3.59 -48.18 30.20
C LEU A 57 -4.38 -49.34 29.61
N ASN A 58 -5.69 -49.16 29.50
CA ASN A 58 -6.56 -50.11 28.81
C ASN A 58 -6.94 -49.56 27.43
N TRP A 59 -6.87 -50.44 26.43
CA TRP A 59 -7.17 -50.13 25.05
C TRP A 59 -8.70 -50.01 24.81
N ASN A 60 -9.14 -49.09 23.95
CA ASN A 60 -10.54 -48.97 23.53
C ASN A 60 -10.90 -50.05 22.48
N ASN A 61 -11.83 -50.95 22.84
CA ASN A 61 -12.25 -52.06 21.97
C ASN A 61 -13.16 -51.63 20.81
N LYS A 62 -13.70 -50.40 20.82
CA LYS A 62 -14.55 -49.89 19.73
C LYS A 62 -13.74 -49.81 18.42
N SER A 63 -14.29 -50.40 17.37
CA SER A 63 -13.69 -50.48 16.04
C SER A 63 -14.64 -49.94 14.98
N LYS A 64 -14.08 -49.42 13.88
CA LYS A 64 -14.86 -48.82 12.81
C LYS A 64 -15.72 -49.85 12.09
N ILE A 65 -17.00 -49.54 11.94
CA ILE A 65 -17.92 -50.26 11.05
C ILE A 65 -17.83 -49.62 9.67
N ASN A 66 -17.68 -50.43 8.61
CA ASN A 66 -17.58 -49.98 7.23
C ASN A 66 -16.58 -48.81 7.01
N ASN A 67 -15.41 -48.88 7.65
CA ASN A 67 -14.37 -47.85 7.63
C ASN A 67 -14.81 -46.44 8.08
N GLY A 68 -15.92 -46.32 8.81
CA GLY A 68 -16.46 -45.03 9.28
C GLY A 68 -17.41 -44.35 8.29
N LEU A 69 -17.75 -44.98 7.16
CA LEU A 69 -18.69 -44.40 6.21
C LEU A 69 -20.07 -44.17 6.84
N PRO A 70 -20.74 -43.03 6.57
CA PRO A 70 -22.10 -42.79 7.02
C PRO A 70 -23.10 -43.75 6.35
N GLU A 71 -24.16 -44.09 7.06
CA GLU A 71 -25.23 -44.96 6.57
C GLU A 71 -26.17 -44.21 5.63
N ASP A 72 -26.39 -42.91 5.85
CA ASP A 72 -27.18 -42.01 5.00
C ASP A 72 -26.39 -41.45 3.80
N ASP A 73 -27.09 -40.95 2.79
CA ASP A 73 -26.49 -40.37 1.57
C ASP A 73 -26.36 -38.84 1.61
N LEU A 74 -26.34 -38.22 2.80
CA LEU A 74 -26.21 -36.76 2.91
C LEU A 74 -24.78 -36.29 2.56
N PRO A 75 -24.62 -35.22 1.78
CA PRO A 75 -23.34 -34.53 1.68
C PRO A 75 -22.92 -33.95 3.04
N ARG A 76 -21.64 -34.04 3.37
CA ARG A 76 -21.06 -33.49 4.60
C ARG A 76 -20.41 -32.14 4.33
N LEU A 77 -20.91 -31.09 4.97
CA LEU A 77 -20.27 -29.78 5.02
C LEU A 77 -19.12 -29.85 6.01
N ILE A 78 -17.90 -29.59 5.55
CA ILE A 78 -16.70 -29.54 6.35
C ILE A 78 -16.27 -28.08 6.44
N VAL A 79 -16.14 -27.55 7.66
CA VAL A 79 -15.70 -26.18 7.90
C VAL A 79 -14.37 -26.21 8.65
N ALA A 80 -13.51 -25.23 8.39
CA ALA A 80 -12.23 -25.09 9.07
C ALA A 80 -11.86 -23.62 9.25
N SER A 81 -11.22 -23.31 10.37
CA SER A 81 -10.66 -21.99 10.65
C SER A 81 -9.19 -22.10 11.05
N GLY A 82 -8.41 -21.07 10.78
CA GLY A 82 -6.98 -21.03 11.08
C GLY A 82 -6.41 -19.62 11.14
N ARG A 83 -5.15 -19.51 11.55
CA ARG A 83 -4.40 -18.24 11.57
C ARG A 83 -3.93 -17.82 10.18
N THR A 84 -3.79 -18.78 9.28
CA THR A 84 -3.31 -18.60 7.90
C THR A 84 -4.22 -19.33 6.93
N GLU A 85 -4.17 -18.93 5.66
CA GLU A 85 -4.81 -19.66 4.55
C GLU A 85 -4.33 -21.13 4.48
N GLU A 86 -3.03 -21.36 4.68
CA GLU A 86 -2.43 -22.70 4.70
C GLU A 86 -3.06 -23.60 5.78
N ALA A 87 -3.34 -23.04 6.96
CA ALA A 87 -3.96 -23.80 8.05
C ALA A 87 -5.36 -24.31 7.69
N VAL A 88 -6.17 -23.46 7.05
CA VAL A 88 -7.52 -23.82 6.60
C VAL A 88 -7.45 -24.86 5.48
N THR A 89 -6.67 -24.57 4.44
CA THR A 89 -6.56 -25.44 3.27
C THR A 89 -5.95 -26.80 3.61
N THR A 90 -4.99 -26.88 4.54
CA THR A 90 -4.43 -28.16 5.02
C THR A 90 -5.50 -29.05 5.64
N ILE A 91 -6.36 -28.48 6.50
CA ILE A 91 -7.44 -29.24 7.14
C ILE A 91 -8.45 -29.71 6.08
N LEU A 92 -8.93 -28.83 5.21
CA LEU A 92 -9.94 -29.18 4.21
C LEU A 92 -9.41 -30.19 3.18
N ASN A 93 -8.16 -30.05 2.73
CA ASN A 93 -7.52 -31.01 1.81
C ASN A 93 -7.34 -32.40 2.44
N ASP A 94 -7.08 -32.50 3.76
CA ASP A 94 -6.98 -33.81 4.42
C ASP A 94 -8.30 -34.58 4.31
N PHE A 95 -9.44 -33.91 4.51
CA PHE A 95 -10.77 -34.51 4.33
C PHE A 95 -11.06 -34.91 2.88
N LEU A 96 -10.58 -34.15 1.90
CA LEU A 96 -10.71 -34.49 0.48
C LEU A 96 -9.80 -35.65 0.04
N SER A 97 -8.68 -35.85 0.74
CA SER A 97 -7.70 -36.90 0.42
C SER A 97 -8.07 -38.29 0.94
N ARG A 98 -9.12 -38.38 1.78
CA ARG A 98 -9.51 -39.60 2.50
C ARG A 98 -10.93 -40.05 2.15
N SER A 99 -11.24 -41.30 2.45
CA SER A 99 -12.62 -41.76 2.49
C SER A 99 -13.40 -41.04 3.59
N LEU A 100 -14.62 -40.63 3.27
CA LEU A 100 -15.52 -39.98 4.22
C LEU A 100 -15.68 -40.81 5.51
N ASP A 101 -15.44 -40.19 6.65
CA ASP A 101 -15.52 -40.83 7.96
C ASP A 101 -16.39 -39.99 8.92
N LYS A 102 -17.56 -40.52 9.29
CA LYS A 102 -18.56 -39.82 10.09
C LYS A 102 -18.06 -39.41 11.48
N GLU A 103 -17.18 -40.21 12.07
CA GLU A 103 -16.61 -39.91 13.39
C GLU A 103 -15.55 -38.81 13.30
N TYR A 104 -14.75 -38.83 12.24
CA TYR A 104 -13.74 -37.80 11.99
C TYR A 104 -14.36 -36.44 11.66
N VAL A 105 -15.39 -36.45 10.81
CA VAL A 105 -16.21 -35.26 10.50
C VAL A 105 -16.82 -34.68 11.77
N ARG A 106 -17.37 -35.54 12.65
CA ARG A 106 -17.96 -35.09 13.91
C ARG A 106 -16.95 -34.38 14.81
N LEU A 107 -15.73 -34.94 14.95
CA LEU A 107 -14.68 -34.31 15.76
C LEU A 107 -14.34 -32.91 15.26
N LEU A 108 -14.21 -32.72 13.94
CA LEU A 108 -13.93 -31.39 13.39
C LEU A 108 -15.12 -30.43 13.58
N HIS A 109 -16.36 -30.90 13.41
CA HIS A 109 -17.53 -30.08 13.70
C HIS A 109 -17.57 -29.60 15.15
N ASP A 110 -17.20 -30.45 16.11
CA ASP A 110 -17.15 -30.06 17.52
C ASP A 110 -16.03 -29.04 17.79
N VAL A 111 -14.88 -29.15 17.12
CA VAL A 111 -13.80 -28.15 17.21
C VAL A 111 -14.24 -26.78 16.67
N GLN A 112 -15.03 -26.77 15.60
CA GLN A 112 -15.48 -25.54 14.91
C GLN A 112 -16.87 -25.06 15.36
N ALA A 113 -17.45 -25.67 16.41
CA ALA A 113 -18.77 -25.32 16.92
C ALA A 113 -18.81 -23.95 17.61
N GLU A 114 -17.65 -23.47 18.08
CA GLU A 114 -17.48 -22.18 18.72
C GLU A 114 -16.38 -21.36 18.03
N GLN A 115 -16.43 -20.04 18.21
CA GLN A 115 -15.39 -19.16 17.67
C GLN A 115 -14.05 -19.43 18.34
N ILE A 116 -13.03 -19.70 17.53
CA ILE A 116 -11.65 -19.84 18.02
C ILE A 116 -10.95 -18.46 17.92
N PRO A 117 -10.54 -17.84 19.04
CA PRO A 117 -9.90 -16.53 19.02
C PRO A 117 -8.60 -16.53 18.19
N GLY A 118 -8.41 -15.48 17.39
CA GLY A 118 -7.23 -15.29 16.54
C GLY A 118 -7.23 -16.09 15.23
N HIS A 119 -8.28 -16.87 14.94
CA HIS A 119 -8.44 -17.49 13.62
C HIS A 119 -9.07 -16.49 12.66
N ILE A 120 -8.23 -15.86 11.84
CA ILE A 120 -8.57 -14.80 10.88
C ILE A 120 -8.83 -15.33 9.47
N TYR A 121 -8.71 -16.64 9.25
CA TYR A 121 -9.14 -17.29 8.01
C TYR A 121 -10.16 -18.37 8.33
N ARG A 122 -11.20 -18.45 7.50
CA ARG A 122 -12.27 -19.44 7.58
C ARG A 122 -12.58 -19.95 6.19
N GLY A 123 -12.92 -21.23 6.07
CA GLY A 123 -13.30 -21.83 4.80
C GLY A 123 -14.10 -23.10 4.97
N TYR A 124 -14.63 -23.60 3.87
CA TYR A 124 -15.43 -24.80 3.85
C TYR A 124 -15.27 -25.62 2.56
N THR A 125 -15.70 -26.88 2.63
CA THR A 125 -15.89 -27.76 1.46
C THR A 125 -17.06 -28.71 1.71
N ILE A 126 -17.59 -29.32 0.64
CA ILE A 126 -18.67 -30.30 0.73
C ILE A 126 -18.16 -31.65 0.20
N VAL A 127 -18.22 -32.66 1.07
CA VAL A 127 -17.72 -34.01 0.79
C VAL A 127 -18.89 -34.98 0.65
N LYS A 128 -18.89 -35.79 -0.42
CA LYS A 128 -19.89 -36.84 -0.68
C LYS A 128 -19.23 -38.21 -0.54
N LYS A 129 -20.04 -39.28 -0.50
CA LYS A 129 -19.53 -40.66 -0.45
C LYS A 129 -18.66 -41.04 -1.66
N ASP A 130 -18.93 -40.45 -2.83
CA ASP A 130 -18.11 -40.62 -4.04
C ASP A 130 -17.14 -39.45 -4.20
N ILE A 131 -15.85 -39.72 -4.05
CA ILE A 131 -14.74 -38.74 -4.02
C ILE A 131 -14.36 -38.27 -5.44
N LYS A 132 -14.91 -38.88 -6.50
CA LYS A 132 -14.54 -38.54 -7.89
C LYS A 132 -15.15 -37.23 -8.42
N ALA A 133 -15.88 -36.48 -7.60
CA ALA A 133 -16.42 -35.19 -7.98
C ALA A 133 -15.35 -34.08 -7.86
N ASN A 134 -15.40 -33.06 -8.73
CA ASN A 134 -14.60 -31.85 -8.52
C ASN A 134 -15.08 -31.15 -7.25
N HIS A 135 -14.23 -31.10 -6.24
CA HIS A 135 -14.49 -30.38 -4.99
C HIS A 135 -13.88 -28.98 -5.08
N SER A 136 -14.65 -27.96 -4.71
CA SER A 136 -14.15 -26.61 -4.49
C SER A 136 -13.88 -26.41 -3.00
N ILE A 137 -12.76 -25.77 -2.70
CA ILE A 137 -12.51 -25.17 -1.38
C ILE A 137 -12.79 -23.68 -1.53
N ASP A 138 -13.66 -23.16 -0.68
CA ASP A 138 -13.84 -21.72 -0.50
C ASP A 138 -13.22 -21.33 0.84
N PHE A 139 -12.63 -20.14 0.89
CA PHE A 139 -12.11 -19.55 2.11
C PHE A 139 -12.02 -18.03 1.97
N GLN A 140 -12.17 -17.35 3.10
CA GLN A 140 -12.14 -15.90 3.16
C GLN A 140 -11.40 -15.42 4.41
N TYR A 141 -10.86 -14.21 4.30
CA TYR A 141 -10.40 -13.46 5.47
C TYR A 141 -11.59 -13.05 6.33
N TYR A 142 -11.45 -13.25 7.64
CA TYR A 142 -12.40 -12.90 8.67
C TYR A 142 -11.73 -11.99 9.70
N SER A 143 -12.28 -10.80 9.92
CA SER A 143 -11.68 -9.78 10.80
C SER A 143 -11.68 -10.12 12.29
N GLY A 144 -12.38 -11.18 12.72
CA GLY A 144 -12.57 -11.50 14.14
C GLY A 144 -13.75 -10.78 14.80
N GLU A 145 -14.42 -9.87 14.08
CA GLU A 145 -15.54 -9.09 14.61
C GLU A 145 -16.85 -9.89 14.68
N LEU A 146 -17.67 -9.61 15.70
CA LEU A 146 -19.03 -10.13 15.80
C LEU A 146 -19.93 -9.35 14.83
N ARG A 147 -20.72 -10.06 14.03
CA ARG A 147 -21.57 -9.47 13.00
C ARG A 147 -23.04 -9.73 13.33
N PRO A 148 -23.89 -8.68 13.40
CA PRO A 148 -25.30 -8.87 13.66
C PRO A 148 -25.99 -9.64 12.54
N VAL A 149 -26.94 -10.50 12.88
CA VAL A 149 -27.65 -11.38 11.95
C VAL A 149 -29.03 -10.80 11.63
N CYS A 150 -29.33 -10.60 10.35
CA CYS A 150 -30.61 -10.11 9.87
C CYS A 150 -31.32 -11.20 9.06
N PHE A 151 -32.51 -11.63 9.49
CA PHE A 151 -33.34 -12.55 8.71
C PHE A 151 -34.31 -11.76 7.86
N VAL A 152 -34.35 -12.08 6.57
CA VAL A 152 -35.31 -11.51 5.61
C VAL A 152 -36.17 -12.63 5.05
N PHE A 153 -37.48 -12.52 5.24
CA PHE A 153 -38.47 -13.48 4.77
C PHE A 153 -39.16 -12.97 3.51
N SER A 154 -39.00 -13.67 2.38
CA SER A 154 -39.49 -13.17 1.08
C SER A 154 -40.94 -13.54 0.80
N GLY A 155 -41.58 -12.75 -0.06
CA GLY A 155 -43.01 -12.86 -0.35
C GLY A 155 -43.37 -13.73 -1.56
N MET A 156 -44.53 -13.40 -2.13
CA MET A 156 -45.05 -14.00 -3.36
C MET A 156 -44.09 -13.80 -4.54
N GLY A 157 -43.93 -14.82 -5.38
CA GLY A 157 -43.00 -14.84 -6.51
C GLY A 157 -41.73 -15.66 -6.25
N SER A 158 -41.50 -16.06 -5.00
CA SER A 158 -40.38 -16.93 -4.59
C SER A 158 -40.65 -18.43 -4.83
N GLN A 159 -41.90 -18.83 -5.05
CA GLN A 159 -42.29 -20.23 -5.26
C GLN A 159 -41.89 -20.76 -6.65
N TRP A 160 -41.54 -22.03 -6.72
CA TRP A 160 -41.26 -22.75 -7.97
C TRP A 160 -41.48 -24.26 -7.78
N THR A 161 -41.65 -25.01 -8.87
CA THR A 161 -41.96 -26.44 -8.82
C THR A 161 -40.77 -27.26 -8.33
N GLY A 162 -40.99 -28.18 -7.39
CA GLY A 162 -39.91 -28.97 -6.80
C GLY A 162 -39.05 -28.23 -5.77
N MET A 163 -39.49 -27.05 -5.30
CA MET A 163 -38.71 -26.19 -4.38
C MET A 163 -38.24 -26.86 -3.07
N GLY A 164 -38.91 -27.91 -2.61
CA GLY A 164 -38.52 -28.68 -1.42
C GLY A 164 -37.86 -30.02 -1.73
N ALA A 165 -37.86 -30.49 -2.97
CA ALA A 165 -37.58 -31.89 -3.31
C ALA A 165 -36.21 -32.39 -2.83
N SER A 166 -35.14 -31.63 -3.05
CA SER A 166 -33.79 -32.00 -2.60
C SER A 166 -33.62 -31.82 -1.08
N LEU A 167 -34.28 -30.81 -0.50
CA LEU A 167 -34.17 -30.45 0.90
C LEU A 167 -34.87 -31.43 1.84
N MET A 168 -35.88 -32.16 1.34
CA MET A 168 -36.53 -33.27 2.07
C MET A 168 -35.58 -34.39 2.49
N LYS A 169 -34.38 -34.47 1.91
CA LYS A 169 -33.34 -35.41 2.37
C LYS A 169 -32.80 -35.03 3.76
N LEU A 170 -32.77 -33.73 4.10
CA LEU A 170 -32.27 -33.24 5.37
C LEU A 170 -33.32 -33.53 6.48
N PRO A 171 -32.98 -34.32 7.52
CA PRO A 171 -33.97 -34.78 8.51
C PRO A 171 -34.73 -33.65 9.22
N ILE A 172 -34.04 -32.60 9.64
CA ILE A 172 -34.65 -31.46 10.34
C ILE A 172 -35.67 -30.73 9.44
N PHE A 173 -35.30 -30.53 8.18
CA PHE A 173 -36.18 -29.88 7.20
C PHE A 173 -37.41 -30.74 6.94
N ASN A 174 -37.22 -32.05 6.72
CA ASN A 174 -38.31 -33.00 6.50
C ASN A 174 -39.27 -33.05 7.71
N GLU A 175 -38.76 -33.11 8.94
CA GLU A 175 -39.58 -33.13 10.15
C GLU A 175 -40.45 -31.87 10.26
N SER A 176 -39.88 -30.69 9.97
CA SER A 176 -40.62 -29.42 9.98
C SER A 176 -41.72 -29.37 8.92
N ILE A 177 -41.43 -29.84 7.70
CA ILE A 177 -42.43 -29.97 6.63
C ILE A 177 -43.53 -30.95 7.02
N LEU A 178 -43.20 -32.10 7.60
CA LEU A 178 -44.20 -33.10 8.01
C LEU A 178 -45.10 -32.58 9.13
N LYS A 179 -44.59 -31.78 10.07
CA LYS A 179 -45.41 -31.07 11.07
C LYS A 179 -46.42 -30.15 10.39
N SER A 180 -45.96 -29.34 9.43
CA SER A 180 -46.83 -28.45 8.65
C SER A 180 -47.84 -29.21 7.78
N HIS A 181 -47.42 -30.33 7.19
CA HIS A 181 -48.27 -31.20 6.37
C HIS A 181 -49.39 -31.82 7.20
N ASN A 182 -49.09 -32.33 8.39
CA ASN A 182 -50.09 -32.95 9.27
C ASN A 182 -51.19 -31.95 9.66
N VAL A 183 -50.84 -30.69 9.88
CA VAL A 183 -51.81 -29.61 10.13
C VAL A 183 -52.69 -29.36 8.91
N LEU A 184 -52.10 -29.35 7.71
CA LEU A 184 -52.79 -29.05 6.46
C LEU A 184 -53.63 -30.21 5.91
N LYS A 185 -53.38 -31.44 6.38
CA LYS A 185 -54.13 -32.64 6.01
C LYS A 185 -55.61 -32.52 6.36
N ASP A 186 -55.94 -31.90 7.49
CA ASP A 186 -57.31 -31.64 7.93
C ASP A 186 -58.06 -30.68 6.99
N PHE A 187 -57.32 -29.90 6.19
CA PHE A 187 -57.85 -28.99 5.17
C PHE A 187 -57.83 -29.60 3.76
N GLY A 188 -57.48 -30.89 3.63
CA GLY A 188 -57.39 -31.57 2.34
C GLY A 188 -56.19 -31.15 1.48
N ILE A 189 -55.17 -30.54 2.08
CA ILE A 189 -53.99 -30.03 1.37
C ILE A 189 -52.81 -31.00 1.54
N ASP A 190 -52.29 -31.51 0.42
CA ASP A 190 -51.08 -32.33 0.40
C ASP A 190 -49.83 -31.47 0.20
N LEU A 191 -49.31 -30.94 1.31
CA LEU A 191 -48.12 -30.08 1.30
C LEU A 191 -46.88 -30.74 0.71
N VAL A 192 -46.64 -32.03 1.00
CA VAL A 192 -45.44 -32.72 0.49
C VAL A 192 -45.50 -32.79 -1.03
N LYS A 193 -46.66 -33.11 -1.60
CA LYS A 193 -46.85 -33.06 -3.05
C LYS A 193 -46.66 -31.65 -3.61
N ILE A 194 -47.16 -30.61 -2.95
CA ILE A 194 -47.02 -29.22 -3.39
C ILE A 194 -45.56 -28.82 -3.57
N ILE A 195 -44.69 -29.15 -2.61
CA ILE A 195 -43.29 -28.69 -2.64
C ILE A 195 -42.35 -29.63 -3.42
N THR A 196 -42.74 -30.87 -3.69
CA THR A 196 -41.89 -31.87 -4.37
C THR A 196 -42.29 -32.15 -5.81
N SER A 197 -43.53 -31.85 -6.21
CA SER A 197 -44.01 -32.11 -7.57
C SER A 197 -43.31 -31.25 -8.61
N SER A 198 -43.02 -31.86 -9.77
CA SER A 198 -42.54 -31.19 -10.97
C SER A 198 -43.67 -30.68 -11.89
N ASP A 199 -44.94 -30.87 -11.51
CA ASP A 199 -46.10 -30.41 -12.30
C ASP A 199 -46.14 -28.87 -12.36
N PRO A 200 -46.01 -28.25 -13.55
CA PRO A 200 -46.01 -26.79 -13.71
C PRO A 200 -47.30 -26.12 -13.25
N ASN A 201 -48.41 -26.85 -13.15
CA ASN A 201 -49.70 -26.30 -12.77
C ASN A 201 -49.98 -26.36 -11.27
N ILE A 202 -49.18 -27.05 -10.47
CA ILE A 202 -49.48 -27.24 -9.05
C ILE A 202 -49.49 -25.92 -8.25
N LEU A 203 -48.72 -24.94 -8.71
CA LEU A 203 -48.64 -23.60 -8.14
C LEU A 203 -49.61 -22.59 -8.79
N ASN A 204 -50.39 -23.00 -9.81
CA ASN A 204 -51.51 -22.22 -10.36
C ASN A 204 -52.75 -22.28 -9.44
N ASN A 205 -52.49 -22.25 -8.14
CA ASN A 205 -53.49 -22.21 -7.08
C ASN A 205 -52.92 -21.34 -5.96
N THR A 206 -53.68 -20.31 -5.60
CA THR A 206 -53.27 -19.32 -4.60
C THR A 206 -53.00 -19.95 -3.24
N VAL A 207 -53.83 -20.90 -2.81
CA VAL A 207 -53.62 -21.65 -1.56
C VAL A 207 -52.30 -22.40 -1.58
N ASN A 208 -52.02 -23.15 -2.66
CA ASN A 208 -50.79 -23.92 -2.79
C ASN A 208 -49.55 -23.03 -2.76
N SER A 209 -49.60 -21.85 -3.40
CA SER A 209 -48.51 -20.88 -3.36
C SER A 209 -48.26 -20.36 -1.94
N PHE A 210 -49.31 -19.91 -1.23
CA PHE A 210 -49.16 -19.40 0.14
C PHE A 210 -48.61 -20.46 1.11
N VAL A 211 -49.20 -21.67 1.13
CA VAL A 211 -48.76 -22.73 2.06
C VAL A 211 -47.38 -23.26 1.69
N GLY A 212 -47.05 -23.35 0.40
CA GLY A 212 -45.75 -23.77 -0.06
C GLY A 212 -44.64 -22.80 0.36
N ILE A 213 -44.84 -21.50 0.15
CA ILE A 213 -43.90 -20.45 0.57
C ILE A 213 -43.71 -20.48 2.10
N ALA A 214 -44.81 -20.51 2.86
CA ALA A 214 -44.76 -20.50 4.31
C ALA A 214 -44.06 -21.75 4.87
N ALA A 215 -44.39 -22.95 4.36
CA ALA A 215 -43.77 -24.19 4.81
C ALA A 215 -42.26 -24.24 4.55
N MET A 216 -41.83 -23.79 3.37
CA MET A 216 -40.40 -23.70 3.03
C MET A 216 -39.67 -22.78 4.01
N GLN A 217 -40.22 -21.60 4.30
CA GLN A 217 -39.59 -20.63 5.19
C GLN A 217 -39.61 -21.08 6.66
N ILE A 218 -40.67 -21.74 7.13
CA ILE A 218 -40.73 -22.38 8.46
C ILE A 218 -39.60 -23.42 8.58
N ALA A 219 -39.48 -24.31 7.60
CA ALA A 219 -38.48 -25.37 7.64
C ALA A 219 -37.04 -24.86 7.53
N LEU A 220 -36.78 -23.84 6.70
CA LEU A 220 -35.47 -23.18 6.63
C LEU A 220 -35.12 -22.47 7.94
N PHE A 221 -36.09 -21.79 8.56
CA PHE A 221 -35.92 -21.16 9.87
C PHE A 221 -35.60 -22.19 10.95
N ASP A 222 -36.35 -23.29 11.01
CA ASP A 222 -36.12 -24.38 11.97
C ASP A 222 -34.71 -24.96 11.84
N VAL A 223 -34.21 -25.11 10.61
CA VAL A 223 -32.83 -25.55 10.37
C VAL A 223 -31.82 -24.54 10.93
N LEU A 224 -31.95 -23.24 10.63
CA LEU A 224 -31.06 -22.19 11.15
C LEU A 224 -31.02 -22.16 12.69
N ILE A 225 -32.18 -22.17 13.33
CA ILE A 225 -32.27 -22.18 14.79
C ILE A 225 -31.65 -23.44 15.37
N THR A 226 -31.86 -24.61 14.74
CA THR A 226 -31.29 -25.89 15.20
C THR A 226 -29.76 -25.90 15.12
N ILE A 227 -29.17 -25.26 14.10
CA ILE A 227 -27.71 -25.06 14.01
C ILE A 227 -27.23 -23.83 14.81
N GLY A 228 -28.09 -23.20 15.61
CA GLY A 228 -27.71 -22.13 16.54
C GLY A 228 -27.54 -20.74 15.92
N ILE A 229 -28.05 -20.50 14.71
CA ILE A 229 -28.06 -19.18 14.08
C ILE A 229 -29.39 -18.49 14.40
N THR A 230 -29.35 -17.43 15.20
CA THR A 230 -30.52 -16.65 15.64
C THR A 230 -30.48 -15.22 15.09
N PRO A 231 -31.63 -14.60 14.77
CA PRO A 231 -31.66 -13.23 14.28
C PRO A 231 -31.54 -12.20 15.40
N ASP A 232 -30.82 -11.12 15.10
CA ASP A 232 -30.86 -9.85 15.82
C ASP A 232 -31.96 -8.95 15.25
N ILE A 233 -32.21 -9.05 13.93
CA ILE A 233 -33.26 -8.31 13.23
C ILE A 233 -34.06 -9.27 12.34
N ILE A 234 -35.37 -9.04 12.29
CA ILE A 234 -36.33 -9.80 11.49
C ILE A 234 -37.12 -8.82 10.61
N ILE A 235 -37.10 -9.05 9.30
CA ILE A 235 -37.82 -8.25 8.31
C ILE A 235 -38.58 -9.20 7.39
N GLY A 236 -39.85 -8.88 7.09
CA GLY A 236 -40.69 -9.69 6.21
C GLY A 236 -41.16 -8.88 5.02
N HIS A 237 -41.15 -9.47 3.84
CA HIS A 237 -41.72 -8.86 2.64
C HIS A 237 -43.08 -9.50 2.34
N SER A 238 -44.15 -8.71 2.40
CA SER A 238 -45.53 -9.19 2.22
C SER A 238 -45.83 -10.39 3.15
N VAL A 239 -46.22 -11.55 2.60
CA VAL A 239 -46.51 -12.79 3.34
C VAL A 239 -45.35 -13.25 4.20
N GLY A 240 -44.11 -12.82 3.91
CA GLY A 240 -42.95 -13.04 4.77
C GLY A 240 -43.15 -12.53 6.20
N GLU A 241 -44.02 -11.54 6.44
CA GLU A 241 -44.35 -11.10 7.81
C GLU A 241 -45.07 -12.17 8.64
N LEU A 242 -45.79 -13.11 8.02
CA LEU A 242 -46.33 -14.26 8.77
C LEU A 242 -45.20 -15.11 9.36
N LEU A 243 -44.10 -15.26 8.61
CA LEU A 243 -42.92 -15.98 9.11
C LEU A 243 -42.10 -15.13 10.07
N CYS A 244 -42.14 -13.80 9.97
CA CYS A 244 -41.59 -12.92 11.00
C CYS A 244 -42.29 -13.15 12.33
N ALA A 245 -43.62 -13.30 12.32
CA ALA A 245 -44.37 -13.61 13.53
C ALA A 245 -43.98 -14.98 14.12
N TYR A 246 -43.66 -15.98 13.29
CA TYR A 246 -43.11 -17.25 13.76
C TYR A 246 -41.71 -17.09 14.35
N ALA A 247 -40.81 -16.41 13.62
CA ALA A 247 -39.42 -16.19 14.02
C ALA A 247 -39.28 -15.35 15.30
N ASP A 248 -40.22 -14.42 15.52
CA ASP A 248 -40.32 -13.58 16.71
C ASP A 248 -41.00 -14.30 17.89
N GLY A 249 -41.58 -15.50 17.67
CA GLY A 249 -42.29 -16.28 18.69
C GLY A 249 -43.73 -15.82 18.97
N CYS A 250 -44.24 -14.88 18.17
CA CYS A 250 -45.61 -14.39 18.23
C CYS A 250 -46.63 -15.45 17.79
N LEU A 251 -46.32 -16.23 16.74
CA LEU A 251 -47.13 -17.35 16.26
C LEU A 251 -46.38 -18.67 16.42
N THR A 252 -47.11 -19.77 16.58
CA THR A 252 -46.54 -21.12 16.42
C THR A 252 -46.43 -21.49 14.93
N SER A 253 -45.65 -22.52 14.59
CA SER A 253 -45.59 -23.04 13.21
C SER A 253 -46.97 -23.48 12.70
N GLU A 254 -47.79 -24.11 13.55
CA GLU A 254 -49.17 -24.48 13.25
C GLU A 254 -50.05 -23.26 12.96
N GLN A 255 -50.00 -22.22 13.80
CA GLN A 255 -50.77 -20.99 13.57
C GLN A 255 -50.34 -20.31 12.27
N THR A 256 -49.04 -20.29 12.00
CA THR A 256 -48.45 -19.65 10.82
C THR A 256 -48.86 -20.35 9.53
N ILE A 257 -48.77 -21.69 9.47
CA ILE A 257 -49.19 -22.44 8.28
C ILE A 257 -50.71 -22.37 8.05
N LYS A 258 -51.51 -22.37 9.13
CA LYS A 258 -52.97 -22.15 9.04
C LYS A 258 -53.28 -20.74 8.54
N ALA A 259 -52.59 -19.72 9.03
CA ALA A 259 -52.75 -18.35 8.54
C ALA A 259 -52.44 -18.26 7.04
N ALA A 260 -51.34 -18.85 6.58
CA ALA A 260 -51.00 -18.89 5.15
C ALA A 260 -52.08 -19.61 4.31
N TYR A 261 -52.63 -20.72 4.80
CA TYR A 261 -53.76 -21.40 4.17
C TYR A 261 -54.98 -20.46 4.02
N TYR A 262 -55.37 -19.77 5.10
CA TYR A 262 -56.53 -18.87 5.05
C TYR A 262 -56.29 -17.60 4.24
N TYR A 263 -55.06 -17.13 4.09
CA TYR A 263 -54.72 -16.07 3.12
C TYR A 263 -55.10 -16.53 1.71
N GLY A 264 -54.70 -17.75 1.34
CA GLY A 264 -55.06 -18.35 0.06
C GLY A 264 -56.58 -18.51 -0.13
N VAL A 265 -57.26 -19.05 0.88
CA VAL A 265 -58.72 -19.31 0.83
C VAL A 265 -59.52 -18.01 0.74
N ALA A 266 -59.17 -17.00 1.53
CA ALA A 266 -59.86 -15.71 1.51
C ALA A 266 -59.76 -15.05 0.13
N ILE A 267 -58.57 -15.08 -0.49
CA ILE A 267 -58.35 -14.57 -1.85
C ILE A 267 -59.17 -15.36 -2.88
N LEU A 268 -59.12 -16.69 -2.82
CA LEU A 268 -59.83 -17.58 -3.75
C LEU A 268 -61.35 -17.35 -3.71
N ASN A 269 -61.93 -17.15 -2.52
CA ASN A 269 -63.38 -17.03 -2.34
C ASN A 269 -63.93 -15.62 -2.64
N SER A 270 -63.07 -14.59 -2.69
CA SER A 270 -63.52 -13.19 -2.71
C SER A 270 -63.79 -12.59 -4.09
N LYS A 271 -63.69 -13.39 -5.16
CA LYS A 271 -63.95 -12.99 -6.56
C LYS A 271 -63.32 -11.63 -6.90
N ILE A 272 -62.01 -11.54 -6.70
CA ILE A 272 -61.22 -10.32 -6.95
C ILE A 272 -61.12 -10.09 -8.47
N PRO A 273 -61.25 -8.85 -8.97
CA PRO A 273 -61.05 -8.54 -10.38
C PRO A 273 -59.67 -8.97 -10.88
N LEU A 274 -59.55 -9.28 -12.18
CA LEU A 274 -58.27 -9.61 -12.79
C LEU A 274 -57.30 -8.42 -12.63
N GLY A 275 -56.25 -8.65 -11.85
CA GLY A 275 -55.20 -7.68 -11.59
C GLY A 275 -53.85 -8.10 -12.16
N ALA A 276 -52.88 -7.22 -12.01
CA ALA A 276 -51.48 -7.51 -12.27
C ALA A 276 -50.61 -6.74 -11.29
N MET A 277 -49.38 -7.23 -11.09
CA MET A 277 -48.33 -6.51 -10.38
C MET A 277 -47.10 -6.41 -11.28
N ALA A 278 -46.38 -5.30 -11.20
CA ALA A 278 -45.19 -5.09 -12.01
C ALA A 278 -44.09 -4.40 -11.19
N TYR A 279 -42.87 -4.93 -11.28
CA TYR A 279 -41.66 -4.24 -10.86
C TYR A 279 -41.43 -3.02 -11.75
N VAL A 280 -41.01 -1.92 -11.15
CA VAL A 280 -40.62 -0.68 -11.83
C VAL A 280 -39.28 -0.22 -11.26
N GLY A 281 -38.30 0.04 -12.12
CA GLY A 281 -36.97 0.58 -11.78
C GLY A 281 -36.99 2.07 -11.47
N ILE A 282 -37.97 2.51 -10.67
CA ILE A 282 -38.11 3.85 -10.10
C ILE A 282 -38.65 3.68 -8.67
N GLY A 283 -38.11 4.43 -7.72
CA GLY A 283 -38.54 4.39 -6.32
C GLY A 283 -39.86 5.10 -6.02
N TYR A 284 -40.38 4.89 -4.81
CA TYR A 284 -41.68 5.43 -4.37
C TYR A 284 -41.82 6.95 -4.58
N ASN A 285 -40.81 7.72 -4.17
CA ASN A 285 -40.86 9.19 -4.19
C ASN A 285 -41.01 9.78 -5.59
N GLN A 286 -40.54 9.06 -6.61
CA GLN A 286 -40.56 9.51 -8.00
C GLN A 286 -41.81 9.04 -8.75
N ILE A 287 -42.37 7.88 -8.39
CA ILE A 287 -43.49 7.28 -9.13
C ILE A 287 -44.87 7.66 -8.59
N LYS A 288 -45.00 8.03 -7.31
CA LYS A 288 -46.28 8.29 -6.64
C LYS A 288 -47.18 9.29 -7.36
N ASP A 289 -46.59 10.34 -7.96
CA ASP A 289 -47.32 11.40 -8.66
C ASP A 289 -47.61 11.06 -10.14
N LEU A 290 -47.15 9.90 -10.61
CA LEU A 290 -47.28 9.44 -12.00
C LEU A 290 -48.30 8.31 -12.18
N LEU A 291 -48.88 7.79 -11.09
CA LEU A 291 -49.76 6.63 -11.10
C LEU A 291 -51.10 6.95 -11.79
N PRO A 292 -51.56 6.10 -12.73
CA PRO A 292 -52.89 6.22 -13.30
C PRO A 292 -53.97 5.74 -12.32
N THR A 293 -55.22 6.08 -12.60
CA THR A 293 -56.37 5.57 -11.84
C THR A 293 -56.37 4.03 -11.82
N ASN A 294 -56.67 3.43 -10.67
CA ASN A 294 -56.68 1.98 -10.43
C ASN A 294 -55.30 1.28 -10.40
N VAL A 295 -54.21 2.04 -10.25
CA VAL A 295 -52.86 1.52 -10.00
C VAL A 295 -52.31 2.16 -8.74
N GLU A 296 -51.89 1.33 -7.79
CA GLU A 296 -51.33 1.70 -6.50
C GLU A 296 -49.91 1.15 -6.37
N ILE A 297 -49.11 1.73 -5.47
CA ILE A 297 -47.78 1.17 -5.14
C ILE A 297 -47.98 0.10 -4.08
N ALA A 298 -47.66 -1.14 -4.44
CA ALA A 298 -47.74 -2.28 -3.53
C ALA A 298 -46.47 -2.43 -2.68
N TRP A 299 -45.28 -2.37 -3.28
CA TRP A 299 -44.02 -2.61 -2.56
C TRP A 299 -43.02 -1.47 -2.76
N HIS A 300 -42.50 -0.94 -1.66
CA HIS A 300 -41.36 -0.01 -1.64
C HIS A 300 -40.11 -0.88 -1.52
N ASN A 301 -39.50 -1.27 -2.64
CA ASN A 301 -38.39 -2.24 -2.62
C ASN A 301 -37.05 -1.57 -2.30
N SER A 302 -36.77 -0.44 -2.93
CA SER A 302 -35.55 0.35 -2.76
C SER A 302 -35.74 1.80 -3.22
N GLN A 303 -34.75 2.66 -2.94
CA GLN A 303 -34.75 4.07 -3.35
C GLN A 303 -34.93 4.25 -4.86
N ASP A 304 -34.49 3.26 -5.65
CA ASP A 304 -34.56 3.23 -7.10
C ASP A 304 -35.56 2.19 -7.65
N SER A 305 -36.35 1.50 -6.81
CA SER A 305 -37.32 0.53 -7.31
C SER A 305 -38.55 0.31 -6.43
N CYS A 306 -39.68 0.08 -7.09
CA CYS A 306 -40.93 -0.25 -6.43
C CYS A 306 -41.70 -1.33 -7.22
N THR A 307 -42.79 -1.82 -6.65
CA THR A 307 -43.75 -2.68 -7.36
C THR A 307 -45.12 -2.04 -7.32
N ILE A 308 -45.72 -1.88 -8.50
CA ILE A 308 -47.08 -1.38 -8.67
C ILE A 308 -48.07 -2.54 -8.75
N SER A 309 -49.32 -2.28 -8.34
CA SER A 309 -50.41 -3.25 -8.29
C SER A 309 -51.73 -2.61 -8.68
N GLY A 310 -52.56 -3.31 -9.45
CA GLY A 310 -53.83 -2.75 -9.92
C GLY A 310 -54.58 -3.64 -10.90
N LEU A 311 -55.59 -3.08 -11.56
CA LEU A 311 -56.30 -3.80 -12.64
C LEU A 311 -55.34 -4.17 -13.77
N LYS A 312 -55.48 -5.38 -14.30
CA LYS A 312 -54.54 -5.95 -15.26
C LYS A 312 -54.28 -5.04 -16.45
N GLU A 313 -55.35 -4.55 -17.08
CA GLU A 313 -55.29 -3.65 -18.23
C GLU A 313 -54.61 -2.31 -17.88
N SER A 314 -54.93 -1.72 -16.73
CA SER A 314 -54.31 -0.46 -16.27
C SER A 314 -52.82 -0.60 -16.03
N VAL A 315 -52.39 -1.69 -15.39
CA VAL A 315 -50.97 -1.97 -15.11
C VAL A 315 -50.21 -2.24 -16.41
N GLU A 316 -50.75 -3.06 -17.31
CA GLU A 316 -50.12 -3.36 -18.59
C GLU A 316 -49.94 -2.11 -19.47
N GLN A 317 -50.96 -1.24 -19.53
CA GLN A 317 -50.86 0.05 -20.24
C GLN A 317 -49.83 0.99 -19.60
N PHE A 318 -49.79 1.04 -18.27
CA PHE A 318 -48.81 1.87 -17.57
C PHE A 318 -47.38 1.35 -17.74
N VAL A 319 -47.18 0.04 -17.70
CA VAL A 319 -45.89 -0.61 -18.02
C VAL A 319 -45.43 -0.25 -19.43
N LEU A 320 -46.30 -0.29 -20.44
CA LEU A 320 -45.95 0.14 -21.80
C LEU A 320 -45.54 1.62 -21.86
N LYS A 321 -46.24 2.49 -21.13
CA LYS A 321 -45.92 3.93 -21.02
C LYS A 321 -44.59 4.19 -20.30
N LEU A 322 -44.23 3.35 -19.32
CA LEU A 322 -42.94 3.44 -18.64
C LEU A 322 -41.81 2.92 -19.54
N LYS A 323 -42.02 1.82 -20.27
CA LYS A 323 -41.06 1.30 -21.25
C LYS A 323 -40.76 2.30 -22.37
N SER A 324 -41.74 3.08 -22.83
CA SER A 324 -41.50 4.12 -23.84
C SER A 324 -40.68 5.32 -23.33
N LYS A 325 -40.39 5.37 -22.03
CA LYS A 325 -39.50 6.33 -21.37
C LYS A 325 -38.19 5.69 -20.90
N ASP A 326 -37.86 4.51 -21.42
CA ASP A 326 -36.66 3.72 -21.06
C ASP A 326 -36.59 3.33 -19.56
N ILE A 327 -37.75 3.19 -18.91
CA ILE A 327 -37.82 2.74 -17.52
C ILE A 327 -37.96 1.22 -17.48
N SER A 328 -37.06 0.55 -16.76
CA SER A 328 -37.08 -0.90 -16.57
C SER A 328 -38.37 -1.33 -15.86
N THR A 329 -39.10 -2.28 -16.46
CA THR A 329 -40.34 -2.80 -15.91
C THR A 329 -40.51 -4.28 -16.21
N GLN A 330 -41.03 -5.04 -15.23
CA GLN A 330 -41.26 -6.48 -15.35
C GLN A 330 -42.57 -6.89 -14.68
N ILE A 331 -43.46 -7.56 -15.42
CA ILE A 331 -44.69 -8.12 -14.86
C ILE A 331 -44.34 -9.32 -13.99
N ILE A 332 -44.92 -9.37 -12.79
CA ILE A 332 -44.69 -10.43 -11.80
C ILE A 332 -45.84 -11.44 -11.89
N ASN A 333 -45.52 -12.73 -11.90
CA ASN A 333 -46.54 -13.78 -11.90
C ASN A 333 -47.16 -13.93 -10.50
N VAL A 334 -48.28 -13.25 -10.29
CA VAL A 334 -49.08 -13.26 -9.05
C VAL A 334 -50.48 -13.83 -9.26
N LEU A 335 -50.63 -14.77 -10.21
CA LEU A 335 -51.91 -15.43 -10.56
C LEU A 335 -53.04 -14.44 -10.92
N ASN A 336 -52.70 -13.30 -11.54
CA ASN A 336 -53.60 -12.19 -11.85
C ASN A 336 -54.32 -11.58 -10.61
N ILE A 337 -53.67 -11.61 -9.43
CA ILE A 337 -54.20 -10.99 -8.21
C ILE A 337 -53.43 -9.69 -7.90
N PRO A 338 -54.11 -8.55 -7.71
CA PRO A 338 -53.47 -7.29 -7.36
C PRO A 338 -53.24 -7.19 -5.84
N TYR A 339 -52.25 -7.90 -5.29
CA TYR A 339 -51.94 -7.84 -3.86
C TYR A 339 -51.59 -6.42 -3.38
N HIS A 340 -51.80 -6.14 -2.09
CA HIS A 340 -51.49 -4.84 -1.46
C HIS A 340 -52.13 -3.65 -2.18
N SER A 341 -53.41 -3.82 -2.51
CA SER A 341 -54.20 -2.79 -3.15
C SER A 341 -55.62 -2.76 -2.59
N THR A 342 -56.32 -1.67 -2.86
CA THR A 342 -57.74 -1.50 -2.50
C THR A 342 -58.64 -2.64 -3.02
N PHE A 343 -58.25 -3.36 -4.08
CA PHE A 343 -59.00 -4.49 -4.63
C PHE A 343 -59.03 -5.73 -3.71
N ILE A 344 -58.04 -5.87 -2.82
CA ILE A 344 -57.98 -6.96 -1.83
C ILE A 344 -58.97 -6.75 -0.68
N LYS A 345 -59.48 -5.54 -0.48
CA LYS A 345 -60.38 -5.18 0.62
C LYS A 345 -61.60 -6.12 0.76
N LYS A 346 -62.08 -6.72 -0.33
CA LYS A 346 -63.17 -7.71 -0.31
C LYS A 346 -62.81 -9.01 0.43
N ALA A 347 -61.54 -9.41 0.43
CA ALA A 347 -61.07 -10.61 1.11
C ALA A 347 -60.83 -10.42 2.60
N ILE A 348 -60.55 -9.19 3.03
CA ILE A 348 -60.14 -8.87 4.41
C ILE A 348 -61.19 -9.27 5.47
N PRO A 349 -62.51 -9.04 5.32
CA PRO A 349 -63.48 -9.46 6.33
C PRO A 349 -63.47 -10.98 6.59
N SER A 350 -63.44 -11.78 5.52
CA SER A 350 -63.37 -13.24 5.63
C SER A 350 -62.05 -13.71 6.23
N LEU A 351 -60.94 -13.10 5.81
CA LEU A 351 -59.61 -13.40 6.34
C LEU A 351 -59.53 -13.09 7.84
N LEU A 352 -60.05 -11.94 8.26
CA LEU A 352 -60.06 -11.53 9.66
C LEU A 352 -60.89 -12.50 10.52
N GLU A 353 -62.02 -13.01 10.02
CA GLU A 353 -62.80 -14.03 10.71
C GLU A 353 -62.00 -15.32 10.93
N TYR A 354 -61.27 -15.77 9.92
CA TYR A 354 -60.40 -16.95 10.04
C TYR A 354 -59.23 -16.71 10.98
N LEU A 355 -58.55 -15.56 10.87
CA LEU A 355 -57.40 -15.22 11.69
C LEU A 355 -57.76 -15.06 13.17
N LYS A 356 -58.96 -14.55 13.51
CA LYS A 356 -59.44 -14.48 14.90
C LYS A 356 -59.60 -15.85 15.57
N LYS A 357 -59.82 -16.91 14.76
CA LYS A 357 -59.87 -18.30 15.26
C LYS A 357 -58.49 -18.89 15.49
N ILE A 358 -57.44 -18.29 14.91
CA ILE A 358 -56.04 -18.75 15.02
C ILE A 358 -55.30 -17.94 16.08
N VAL A 359 -55.42 -16.62 16.02
CA VAL A 359 -54.75 -15.64 16.88
C VAL A 359 -55.72 -15.23 17.99
N ILE A 360 -55.97 -16.16 18.91
CA ILE A 360 -56.91 -15.97 20.03
C ILE A 360 -56.35 -14.99 21.07
N HIS A 361 -55.03 -15.07 21.31
CA HIS A 361 -54.32 -14.23 22.27
C HIS A 361 -53.13 -13.55 21.56
N PRO A 362 -53.30 -12.31 21.05
CA PRO A 362 -52.23 -11.56 20.41
C PRO A 362 -51.03 -11.41 21.36
N LYS A 363 -49.84 -11.79 20.88
CA LYS A 363 -48.58 -11.61 21.63
C LYS A 363 -47.93 -10.28 21.25
N LEU A 364 -47.16 -9.73 22.18
CA LEU A 364 -46.34 -8.55 21.95
C LEU A 364 -45.19 -8.90 21.00
N ARG A 365 -45.02 -8.09 19.94
CA ARG A 365 -43.90 -8.19 18.99
C ARG A 365 -42.62 -7.71 19.66
N SER A 366 -41.50 -8.38 19.44
CA SER A 366 -40.22 -7.91 19.96
C SER A 366 -39.66 -6.75 19.12
N GLU A 367 -38.71 -6.01 19.69
CA GLU A 367 -38.01 -4.92 18.99
C GLU A 367 -37.17 -5.41 17.79
N LYS A 368 -36.88 -6.72 17.71
CA LYS A 368 -36.15 -7.34 16.60
C LYS A 368 -36.94 -7.31 15.31
N TRP A 369 -38.27 -7.40 15.39
CA TRP A 369 -39.14 -7.44 14.23
C TRP A 369 -39.50 -6.02 13.76
N LYS A 370 -38.91 -5.63 12.62
CA LYS A 370 -39.25 -4.38 11.94
C LYS A 370 -40.44 -4.62 11.02
N SER A 371 -41.56 -3.94 11.31
CA SER A 371 -42.79 -4.13 10.54
C SER A 371 -42.62 -3.49 9.16
N THR A 372 -43.09 -4.19 8.13
CA THR A 372 -43.18 -3.63 6.77
C THR A 372 -44.61 -3.32 6.38
N SER A 373 -45.60 -3.61 7.23
CA SER A 373 -47.02 -3.36 6.94
C SER A 373 -47.61 -2.15 7.69
N ILE A 374 -46.84 -1.55 8.60
CA ILE A 374 -47.22 -0.37 9.37
C ILE A 374 -46.05 0.63 9.34
N PRO A 375 -46.31 1.93 9.05
CA PRO A 375 -45.27 2.97 9.10
C PRO A 375 -44.56 3.05 10.45
N GLU A 376 -43.27 3.37 10.43
CA GLU A 376 -42.42 3.42 11.62
C GLU A 376 -43.00 4.33 12.72
N GLU A 377 -43.57 5.49 12.35
CA GLU A 377 -44.13 6.45 13.31
C GLU A 377 -45.26 5.84 14.16
N GLN A 378 -45.88 4.77 13.68
CA GLN A 378 -47.03 4.10 14.30
C GLN A 378 -46.63 2.81 15.02
N TRP A 379 -45.36 2.40 15.01
CA TRP A 379 -44.90 1.18 15.70
C TRP A 379 -45.16 1.22 17.22
N GLY A 380 -45.25 2.40 17.81
CA GLY A 380 -45.59 2.59 19.22
C GLY A 380 -47.07 2.40 19.58
N GLU A 381 -47.96 2.30 18.59
CA GLU A 381 -49.40 2.13 18.80
C GLU A 381 -49.78 0.67 19.08
N ASP A 382 -50.86 0.43 19.83
CA ASP A 382 -51.28 -0.93 20.21
C ASP A 382 -51.55 -1.83 18.99
N LYS A 383 -52.04 -1.25 17.89
CA LYS A 383 -52.27 -1.96 16.62
C LYS A 383 -51.00 -2.53 15.99
N ALA A 384 -49.84 -1.94 16.30
CA ALA A 384 -48.53 -2.34 15.79
C ALA A 384 -47.70 -3.09 16.82
N LYS A 385 -47.93 -2.88 18.12
CA LYS A 385 -47.25 -3.59 19.20
C LYS A 385 -47.59 -5.07 19.26
N TYR A 386 -48.84 -5.43 18.98
CA TYR A 386 -49.31 -6.81 19.09
C TYR A 386 -49.43 -7.48 17.72
N CYS A 387 -48.98 -8.72 17.62
CA CYS A 387 -49.26 -9.59 16.48
C CYS A 387 -50.69 -10.12 16.60
N SER A 388 -51.68 -9.28 16.25
CA SER A 388 -53.11 -9.60 16.27
C SER A 388 -53.61 -10.13 14.93
N ALA A 389 -54.85 -10.64 14.92
CA ALA A 389 -55.53 -11.00 13.67
C ALA A 389 -55.68 -9.78 12.75
N GLU A 390 -55.94 -8.61 13.33
CA GLU A 390 -56.02 -7.32 12.64
C GLU A 390 -54.66 -6.93 12.03
N TYR A 391 -53.55 -7.08 12.76
CA TYR A 391 -52.20 -6.85 12.23
C TYR A 391 -51.91 -7.75 11.03
N CYS A 392 -52.19 -9.05 11.16
CA CYS A 392 -51.96 -10.01 10.08
C CYS A 392 -52.82 -9.65 8.85
N ALA A 393 -54.12 -9.38 9.04
CA ALA A 393 -54.98 -8.96 7.93
C ALA A 393 -54.52 -7.64 7.28
N ASN A 394 -53.98 -6.70 8.07
CA ASN A 394 -53.42 -5.43 7.60
C ASN A 394 -52.25 -5.63 6.62
N ASN A 395 -51.40 -6.63 6.86
CA ASN A 395 -50.27 -6.97 6.00
C ASN A 395 -50.66 -7.31 4.55
N LEU A 396 -51.83 -7.92 4.32
CA LEU A 396 -52.25 -8.27 2.96
C LEU A 396 -52.93 -7.10 2.21
N LEU A 397 -53.38 -6.09 2.96
CA LEU A 397 -54.16 -4.97 2.44
C LEU A 397 -53.29 -3.78 2.02
N ASN A 398 -52.30 -3.41 2.84
CA ASN A 398 -51.54 -2.16 2.67
C ASN A 398 -50.19 -2.40 2.00
N SER A 399 -49.57 -1.32 1.52
CA SER A 399 -48.26 -1.35 0.90
C SER A 399 -47.18 -1.92 1.84
N VAL A 400 -46.22 -2.63 1.27
CA VAL A 400 -45.05 -3.18 1.96
C VAL A 400 -43.93 -2.14 1.95
N LEU A 401 -43.63 -1.60 3.11
CA LEU A 401 -42.61 -0.61 3.41
C LEU A 401 -41.26 -1.30 3.66
N PHE A 402 -40.65 -1.88 2.62
CA PHE A 402 -39.44 -2.70 2.75
C PHE A 402 -38.16 -1.85 2.77
N GLU A 403 -38.05 -0.87 1.87
CA GLU A 403 -36.95 0.10 1.82
C GLU A 403 -36.74 0.79 3.18
N GLU A 404 -37.84 1.18 3.83
CA GLU A 404 -37.85 1.87 5.11
C GLU A 404 -37.15 1.07 6.21
N THR A 405 -37.10 -0.26 6.11
CA THR A 405 -36.44 -1.10 7.11
C THR A 405 -34.91 -1.12 6.99
N PHE A 406 -34.34 -0.68 5.86
CA PHE A 406 -32.90 -0.77 5.61
C PHE A 406 -32.07 0.11 6.55
N GLU A 407 -32.63 1.22 7.04
CA GLU A 407 -31.94 2.09 8.00
C GLU A 407 -31.68 1.40 9.35
N HIS A 408 -32.51 0.40 9.69
CA HIS A 408 -32.36 -0.37 10.91
C HIS A 408 -31.36 -1.53 10.79
N VAL A 409 -30.92 -1.88 9.59
CA VAL A 409 -29.93 -2.96 9.39
C VAL A 409 -28.54 -2.44 9.80
N PRO A 410 -27.89 -3.01 10.83
CA PRO A 410 -26.58 -2.55 11.28
C PRO A 410 -25.52 -2.67 10.19
N LYS A 411 -24.52 -1.79 10.26
CA LYS A 411 -23.34 -1.91 9.39
C LYS A 411 -22.63 -3.22 9.72
N GLY A 412 -22.13 -3.91 8.70
CA GLY A 412 -21.39 -5.16 8.89
C GLY A 412 -22.29 -6.39 9.09
N SER A 413 -23.61 -6.28 9.02
CA SER A 413 -24.50 -7.43 9.24
C SER A 413 -24.34 -8.56 8.22
N VAL A 414 -24.68 -9.77 8.65
CA VAL A 414 -24.93 -10.92 7.78
C VAL A 414 -26.44 -11.03 7.59
N LEU A 415 -26.91 -10.76 6.39
CA LEU A 415 -28.30 -10.85 6.00
C LEU A 415 -28.56 -12.22 5.36
N ILE A 416 -29.54 -12.94 5.89
CA ILE A 416 -29.91 -14.28 5.44
C ILE A 416 -31.33 -14.21 4.90
N GLU A 417 -31.50 -14.45 3.60
CA GLU A 417 -32.80 -14.49 2.94
C GLU A 417 -33.39 -15.90 3.04
N LEU A 418 -34.50 -16.02 3.78
CA LEU A 418 -35.29 -17.23 3.93
C LEU A 418 -36.43 -17.21 2.93
N ALA A 419 -36.29 -17.99 1.87
CA ALA A 419 -37.29 -18.11 0.81
C ALA A 419 -37.10 -19.42 0.04
N PRO A 420 -38.11 -19.92 -0.67
CA PRO A 420 -37.89 -20.99 -1.66
C PRO A 420 -36.96 -20.56 -2.81
N HIS A 421 -36.89 -19.26 -3.10
CA HIS A 421 -35.94 -18.61 -3.99
C HIS A 421 -35.75 -17.15 -3.56
N GLY A 422 -34.49 -16.69 -3.55
CA GLY A 422 -34.05 -15.35 -3.17
C GLY A 422 -34.39 -14.28 -4.19
N VAL A 423 -35.67 -13.92 -4.27
CA VAL A 423 -36.17 -12.86 -5.17
C VAL A 423 -35.75 -11.46 -4.73
N LEU A 424 -35.33 -11.27 -3.48
CA LEU A 424 -34.90 -9.97 -2.95
C LEU A 424 -33.38 -9.76 -3.06
N GLN A 425 -32.61 -10.76 -3.49
CA GLN A 425 -31.15 -10.68 -3.58
C GLN A 425 -30.66 -9.44 -4.34
N GLU A 426 -31.24 -9.14 -5.51
CA GLU A 426 -30.86 -7.99 -6.31
C GLU A 426 -31.15 -6.66 -5.60
N VAL A 427 -32.34 -6.54 -5.00
CA VAL A 427 -32.77 -5.36 -4.25
C VAL A 427 -31.86 -5.13 -3.04
N LEU A 428 -31.61 -6.17 -2.26
CA LEU A 428 -30.77 -6.14 -1.06
C LEU A 428 -29.32 -5.78 -1.40
N ASN A 429 -28.75 -6.40 -2.44
CA ASN A 429 -27.36 -6.14 -2.86
C ASN A 429 -27.16 -4.73 -3.42
N ARG A 430 -28.17 -4.14 -4.06
CA ARG A 430 -28.10 -2.78 -4.60
C ARG A 430 -28.30 -1.71 -3.51
N SER A 431 -29.20 -1.96 -2.57
CA SER A 431 -29.70 -0.94 -1.63
C SER A 431 -28.91 -0.87 -0.33
N LEU A 432 -28.29 -1.96 0.10
CA LEU A 432 -27.56 -2.03 1.36
C LEU A 432 -26.09 -1.62 1.20
N LYS A 433 -25.51 -1.05 2.26
CA LYS A 433 -24.15 -0.46 2.28
C LYS A 433 -23.06 -1.50 1.94
N LYS A 434 -21.91 -1.02 1.41
CA LYS A 434 -20.73 -1.81 0.95
C LYS A 434 -20.09 -2.83 1.92
N ASN A 435 -20.62 -3.05 3.13
CA ASN A 435 -20.07 -3.97 4.14
C ASN A 435 -21.09 -5.01 4.66
N ILE A 436 -22.26 -5.18 4.03
CA ILE A 436 -23.24 -6.21 4.40
C ILE A 436 -23.02 -7.47 3.54
N THR A 437 -23.04 -8.65 4.17
CA THR A 437 -22.99 -9.93 3.45
C THR A 437 -24.40 -10.46 3.30
N ASN A 438 -24.88 -10.65 2.07
CA ASN A 438 -26.20 -11.17 1.78
C ASN A 438 -26.11 -12.64 1.33
N ILE A 439 -26.89 -13.52 1.95
CA ILE A 439 -26.85 -14.97 1.73
C ILE A 439 -28.27 -15.51 1.48
N GLU A 440 -28.50 -16.05 0.30
CA GLU A 440 -29.72 -16.80 -0.07
C GLU A 440 -29.59 -18.27 0.36
N LEU A 441 -30.62 -18.83 1.03
CA LEU A 441 -30.59 -20.23 1.47
C LEU A 441 -31.06 -21.27 0.44
N ALA A 442 -31.91 -20.87 -0.50
CA ALA A 442 -32.44 -21.76 -1.54
C ALA A 442 -32.63 -21.01 -2.85
N SER A 443 -32.34 -21.66 -3.99
CA SER A 443 -32.37 -21.03 -5.30
C SER A 443 -32.90 -21.97 -6.37
N ARG A 444 -33.78 -21.47 -7.24
CA ARG A 444 -34.33 -22.22 -8.39
C ARG A 444 -33.31 -22.48 -9.51
N ASN A 445 -32.17 -21.79 -9.48
CA ASN A 445 -31.15 -21.85 -10.53
C ASN A 445 -30.15 -23.00 -10.32
N HIS A 446 -30.22 -23.71 -9.17
CA HIS A 446 -29.31 -24.80 -8.83
C HIS A 446 -29.98 -26.16 -8.89
N LYS A 447 -29.32 -27.13 -9.53
CA LYS A 447 -29.86 -28.49 -9.73
C LYS A 447 -29.98 -29.29 -8.43
N ASP A 448 -29.07 -29.08 -7.48
CA ASP A 448 -29.11 -29.72 -6.15
C ASP A 448 -29.26 -28.65 -5.07
N GLY A 449 -30.50 -28.45 -4.61
CA GLY A 449 -30.80 -27.44 -3.60
C GLY A 449 -30.22 -27.77 -2.22
N LEU A 450 -29.90 -29.04 -1.93
CA LEU A 450 -29.26 -29.40 -0.65
C LEU A 450 -27.79 -28.97 -0.64
N ASP A 451 -27.06 -29.21 -1.73
CA ASP A 451 -25.68 -28.71 -1.87
C ASP A 451 -25.63 -27.19 -1.80
N TYR A 452 -26.62 -26.50 -2.39
CA TYR A 452 -26.72 -25.04 -2.31
C TYR A 452 -26.93 -24.55 -0.88
N LEU A 453 -27.85 -25.18 -0.14
CA LEU A 453 -28.09 -24.85 1.27
C LEU A 453 -26.84 -25.09 2.14
N LEU A 454 -26.14 -26.21 1.94
CA LEU A 454 -24.89 -26.49 2.66
C LEU A 454 -23.79 -25.48 2.30
N SER A 455 -23.74 -25.03 1.04
CA SER A 455 -22.84 -23.96 0.62
C SER A 455 -23.19 -22.62 1.30
N ALA A 456 -24.49 -22.31 1.44
CA ALA A 456 -24.93 -21.13 2.17
C ALA A 456 -24.53 -21.20 3.66
N PHE A 457 -24.60 -22.37 4.30
CA PHE A 457 -24.07 -22.56 5.67
C PHE A 457 -22.55 -22.43 5.75
N GLY A 458 -21.83 -22.86 4.72
CA GLY A 458 -20.40 -22.59 4.57
C GLY A 458 -20.09 -21.09 4.53
N LYS A 459 -20.81 -20.34 3.69
CA LYS A 459 -20.70 -18.87 3.61
C LYS A 459 -21.08 -18.16 4.91
N ILE A 460 -22.07 -18.69 5.63
CA ILE A 460 -22.43 -18.22 6.98
C ILE A 460 -21.25 -18.39 7.95
N PHE A 461 -20.54 -19.52 7.89
CA PHE A 461 -19.34 -19.76 8.69
C PHE A 461 -18.19 -18.81 8.31
N GLU A 462 -17.92 -18.65 7.01
CA GLU A 462 -16.92 -17.70 6.48
C GLU A 462 -17.21 -16.26 6.88
N ALA A 463 -18.49 -15.86 6.85
CA ALA A 463 -18.91 -14.53 7.25
C ALA A 463 -18.63 -14.23 8.72
N GLY A 464 -18.30 -15.23 9.55
CA GLY A 464 -17.91 -15.06 10.95
C GLY A 464 -18.88 -15.69 11.95
N LEU A 465 -19.95 -16.33 11.49
CA LEU A 465 -20.92 -17.03 12.35
C LEU A 465 -20.43 -18.45 12.67
N ASN A 466 -20.98 -19.08 13.71
CA ASN A 466 -20.54 -20.41 14.16
C ASN A 466 -21.73 -21.38 14.15
N PRO A 467 -22.20 -21.80 12.96
CA PRO A 467 -23.29 -22.77 12.88
C PRO A 467 -22.83 -24.13 13.44
N LYS A 468 -23.67 -24.74 14.29
CA LYS A 468 -23.46 -26.07 14.88
C LYS A 468 -23.74 -27.16 13.84
N ILE A 469 -22.85 -27.27 12.85
CA ILE A 469 -22.98 -28.15 11.67
C ILE A 469 -23.26 -29.60 12.05
N SER A 470 -22.73 -30.07 13.19
CA SER A 470 -22.96 -31.42 13.68
C SER A 470 -24.44 -31.77 13.87
N LYS A 471 -25.32 -30.78 14.07
CA LYS A 471 -26.77 -30.97 14.23
C LYS A 471 -27.49 -31.30 12.94
N LEU A 472 -26.89 -31.05 11.76
CA LEU A 472 -27.47 -31.40 10.47
C LEU A 472 -27.47 -32.91 10.19
N TYR A 473 -26.66 -33.67 10.93
CA TYR A 473 -26.36 -35.07 10.68
C TYR A 473 -26.78 -35.96 11.83
N PRO A 474 -26.95 -37.28 11.62
CA PRO A 474 -27.20 -38.22 12.69
C PRO A 474 -26.15 -38.15 13.80
N ASP A 475 -26.58 -38.30 15.05
CA ASP A 475 -25.68 -38.26 16.20
C ASP A 475 -24.64 -39.41 16.15
N ILE A 476 -23.43 -39.10 16.61
CA ILE A 476 -22.31 -40.04 16.70
C ILE A 476 -22.08 -40.40 18.16
N GLU A 477 -21.97 -41.70 18.44
CA GLU A 477 -21.70 -42.21 19.78
C GLU A 477 -20.21 -42.04 20.13
N PHE A 478 -19.93 -41.39 21.26
CA PHE A 478 -18.59 -41.28 21.83
C PHE A 478 -18.30 -42.40 22.86
N PRO A 479 -17.04 -42.82 23.04
CA PRO A 479 -15.84 -42.36 22.33
C PRO A 479 -15.84 -42.79 20.86
N VAL A 480 -15.08 -42.08 20.02
CA VAL A 480 -14.86 -42.49 18.62
C VAL A 480 -14.14 -43.83 18.57
N SER A 481 -14.33 -44.54 17.46
CA SER A 481 -13.64 -45.78 17.15
C SER A 481 -12.14 -45.56 16.99
N ARG A 482 -11.38 -46.60 17.32
CA ARG A 482 -9.93 -46.62 17.11
C ARG A 482 -9.59 -46.52 15.62
N GLY A 483 -8.51 -45.81 15.29
CA GLY A 483 -8.11 -45.55 13.91
C GLY A 483 -8.85 -44.37 13.27
N THR A 484 -9.57 -43.58 14.07
CA THR A 484 -10.07 -42.26 13.64
C THR A 484 -8.88 -41.29 13.52
N PRO A 485 -8.72 -40.56 12.39
CA PRO A 485 -7.55 -39.72 12.15
C PRO A 485 -7.32 -38.66 13.23
N MET A 486 -6.05 -38.30 13.45
CA MET A 486 -5.65 -37.25 14.39
C MET A 486 -5.86 -35.87 13.78
N ILE A 487 -6.38 -34.92 14.58
CA ILE A 487 -6.56 -33.52 14.16
C ILE A 487 -5.30 -32.68 14.41
N ALA A 488 -4.61 -32.91 15.54
CA ALA A 488 -3.48 -32.06 15.97
C ALA A 488 -2.39 -31.85 14.89
N PRO A 489 -1.98 -32.85 14.09
CA PRO A 489 -0.96 -32.64 13.04
C PRO A 489 -1.39 -31.72 11.89
N LEU A 490 -2.70 -31.48 11.74
CA LEU A 490 -3.25 -30.62 10.69
C LEU A 490 -3.30 -29.14 11.08
N VAL A 491 -3.18 -28.84 12.38
CA VAL A 491 -3.22 -27.47 12.89
C VAL A 491 -1.89 -26.78 12.54
N ARG A 492 -1.92 -25.93 11.51
CA ARG A 492 -0.80 -25.04 11.17
C ARG A 492 -0.95 -23.71 11.88
N TRP A 493 0.18 -23.18 12.34
CA TRP A 493 0.29 -21.91 13.06
C TRP A 493 1.05 -20.92 12.20
N GLU A 494 0.95 -19.64 12.55
CA GLU A 494 1.80 -18.61 11.96
C GLU A 494 3.18 -18.66 12.63
N HIS A 495 4.13 -19.33 11.99
CA HIS A 495 5.52 -19.49 12.45
C HIS A 495 6.50 -18.70 11.57
N SER A 496 6.05 -17.66 10.86
CA SER A 496 6.96 -16.80 10.08
C SER A 496 7.94 -15.99 10.93
N GLU A 497 7.63 -15.76 12.20
CA GLU A 497 8.52 -15.07 13.13
C GLU A 497 9.39 -16.07 13.92
N ASP A 498 10.70 -15.89 13.83
CA ASP A 498 11.66 -16.55 14.71
C ASP A 498 11.71 -15.82 16.05
N TRP A 499 11.43 -16.54 17.13
CA TRP A 499 11.52 -15.99 18.49
C TRP A 499 12.95 -16.10 19.01
N TYR A 500 13.37 -15.14 19.85
CA TYR A 500 14.65 -15.23 20.53
C TYR A 500 14.70 -16.49 21.40
N VAL A 501 15.53 -17.45 20.98
CA VAL A 501 15.82 -18.64 21.77
C VAL A 501 17.08 -18.35 22.58
N THR A 502 16.94 -18.26 23.91
CA THR A 502 18.09 -18.12 24.82
C THR A 502 19.08 -19.24 24.58
N MET A 503 20.14 -18.94 23.84
CA MET A 503 21.26 -19.86 23.68
C MET A 503 22.11 -19.77 24.94
N TYR A 504 22.22 -20.89 25.65
CA TYR A 504 23.15 -21.02 26.78
C TYR A 504 24.60 -21.09 26.24
N ARG A 505 25.11 -19.96 25.72
CA ARG A 505 26.55 -19.73 25.59
C ARG A 505 27.00 -19.24 26.95
N VAL A 506 27.56 -20.15 27.73
CA VAL A 506 28.20 -19.83 29.01
C VAL A 506 29.10 -18.61 28.79
N GLN A 507 28.79 -17.49 29.45
CA GLN A 507 29.71 -16.37 29.63
C GLN A 507 30.87 -16.86 30.50
N ASP A 508 31.73 -17.68 29.93
CA ASP A 508 33.02 -17.96 30.51
C ASP A 508 33.83 -16.66 30.43
N LYS A 509 34.52 -16.32 31.53
CA LYS A 509 35.66 -15.39 31.50
C LYS A 509 36.40 -15.57 30.18
N ILE A 510 36.40 -14.56 29.31
CA ILE A 510 37.17 -14.62 28.07
C ILE A 510 38.64 -14.69 28.51
N LYS A 511 39.23 -15.90 28.51
CA LYS A 511 40.65 -16.09 28.82
C LYS A 511 41.52 -15.50 27.70
N SER A 512 40.98 -15.42 26.48
CA SER A 512 41.55 -14.73 25.32
C SER A 512 41.32 -13.22 25.38
N GLY A 513 42.18 -12.45 24.72
CA GLY A 513 41.95 -11.02 24.51
C GLY A 513 41.07 -10.73 23.29
N GLU A 514 40.30 -11.71 22.82
CA GLU A 514 39.54 -11.67 21.56
C GLU A 514 38.04 -11.76 21.85
N ARG A 515 37.24 -10.89 21.22
CA ARG A 515 35.77 -10.85 21.34
C ARG A 515 35.14 -10.64 19.96
N ASN A 516 34.18 -11.48 19.60
CA ASN A 516 33.34 -11.31 18.40
C ASN A 516 32.06 -10.58 18.78
N ILE A 517 31.70 -9.55 18.02
CA ILE A 517 30.53 -8.70 18.24
C ILE A 517 29.76 -8.58 16.92
N SER A 518 28.50 -8.99 16.95
CA SER A 518 27.56 -8.84 15.83
C SER A 518 26.68 -7.63 16.09
N ILE A 519 26.68 -6.66 15.18
CA ILE A 519 25.90 -5.42 15.31
C ILE A 519 24.81 -5.39 14.25
N SER A 520 23.56 -5.22 14.69
CA SER A 520 22.37 -5.10 13.84
C SER A 520 21.55 -3.89 14.26
N LEU A 521 21.03 -3.11 13.32
CA LEU A 521 20.13 -2.00 13.62
C LEU A 521 18.74 -2.45 14.12
N LYS A 522 18.44 -3.75 14.03
CA LYS A 522 17.20 -4.35 14.56
C LYS A 522 17.29 -4.73 16.05
N ASP A 523 18.49 -4.69 16.62
CA ASP A 523 18.72 -4.96 18.03
C ASP A 523 18.56 -3.66 18.83
N ASP A 524 17.69 -3.67 19.84
CA ASP A 524 17.37 -2.52 20.70
C ASP A 524 18.63 -1.91 21.33
N GLU A 525 19.66 -2.72 21.62
CA GLU A 525 20.95 -2.23 22.17
C GLU A 525 21.68 -1.29 21.19
N TYR A 526 21.57 -1.55 19.88
CA TYR A 526 22.31 -0.86 18.81
C TYR A 526 21.44 0.05 17.95
N GLU A 527 20.12 0.13 18.19
CA GLU A 527 19.17 0.93 17.41
C GLU A 527 19.62 2.41 17.28
N TYR A 528 20.22 2.97 18.34
CA TYR A 528 20.70 4.36 18.34
C TYR A 528 21.74 4.65 17.25
N LEU A 529 22.50 3.64 16.79
CA LEU A 529 23.46 3.76 15.69
C LEU A 529 22.76 4.10 14.36
N SER A 530 21.46 3.87 14.25
CA SER A 530 20.65 4.32 13.11
C SER A 530 20.69 5.85 12.94
N GLY A 531 21.03 6.58 14.00
CA GLY A 531 21.17 8.03 14.02
C GLY A 531 22.51 8.57 13.53
N HIS A 532 23.56 7.75 13.41
CA HIS A 532 24.86 8.19 12.90
C HIS A 532 24.92 8.09 11.37
N VAL A 533 24.18 8.98 10.70
CA VAL A 533 24.07 9.01 9.24
C VAL A 533 25.00 10.07 8.66
N ILE A 534 25.92 9.65 7.81
CA ILE A 534 26.88 10.52 7.11
C ILE A 534 26.75 10.27 5.61
N ASP A 535 26.41 11.32 4.87
CA ASP A 535 26.22 11.30 3.41
C ASP A 535 25.22 10.22 2.96
N GLY A 536 24.13 10.08 3.73
CA GLY A 536 23.08 9.08 3.53
C GLY A 536 23.44 7.64 3.91
N ARG A 537 24.63 7.38 4.47
CA ARG A 537 25.06 6.06 4.95
C ARG A 537 25.05 6.00 6.47
N ASN A 538 24.65 4.85 7.01
CA ASN A 538 24.76 4.57 8.43
C ASN A 538 26.19 4.11 8.72
N LEU A 539 27.09 5.05 8.96
CA LEU A 539 28.47 4.73 9.27
C LEU A 539 28.59 4.38 10.75
N PHE A 540 29.38 3.36 11.06
CA PHE A 540 29.70 3.03 12.44
C PHE A 540 30.54 4.18 13.05
N PRO A 541 30.14 4.76 14.20
CA PRO A 541 30.84 5.89 14.79
C PRO A 541 32.28 5.54 15.15
N ALA A 542 33.22 6.46 14.93
CA ALA A 542 34.62 6.28 15.31
C ALA A 542 34.78 5.98 16.81
N THR A 543 33.97 6.66 17.63
CA THR A 543 33.90 6.47 19.08
C THR A 543 33.37 5.09 19.48
N GLY A 544 32.56 4.45 18.64
CA GLY A 544 32.03 3.11 18.87
C GLY A 544 33.12 2.05 18.91
N TYR A 545 34.13 2.15 18.04
CA TYR A 545 35.25 1.20 18.02
C TYR A 545 36.05 1.26 19.33
N LEU A 546 36.19 2.45 19.90
CA LEU A 546 36.90 2.67 21.15
C LEU A 546 36.12 2.08 22.33
N VAL A 547 34.80 2.27 22.37
CA VAL A 547 33.95 1.67 23.40
C VAL A 547 34.01 0.14 23.34
N MET A 548 33.95 -0.48 22.15
CA MET A 548 34.09 -1.94 22.02
C MET A 548 35.44 -2.46 22.55
N ALA A 549 36.54 -1.74 22.29
CA ALA A 549 37.87 -2.08 22.81
C ALA A 549 37.93 -1.90 24.34
N TRP A 550 37.37 -0.81 24.87
CA TRP A 550 37.28 -0.54 26.31
C TRP A 550 36.48 -1.62 27.05
N GLU A 551 35.31 -1.99 26.52
CA GLU A 551 34.50 -3.08 27.04
C GLU A 551 35.28 -4.39 27.08
N THR A 552 36.00 -4.71 26.00
CA THR A 552 36.81 -5.93 25.92
C THR A 552 37.91 -5.93 27.00
N LEU A 553 38.58 -4.80 27.24
CA LEU A 553 39.57 -4.67 28.31
C LEU A 553 38.95 -4.87 29.71
N ALA A 554 37.78 -4.30 29.97
CA ALA A 554 37.08 -4.43 31.26
C ALA A 554 36.62 -5.89 31.49
N LEU A 555 36.05 -6.53 30.46
CA LEU A 555 35.63 -7.94 30.50
C LEU A 555 36.81 -8.89 30.77
N MET A 556 37.99 -8.62 30.21
CA MET A 556 39.21 -9.40 30.50
C MET A 556 39.62 -9.36 31.99
N ARG A 557 39.16 -8.35 32.74
CA ARG A 557 39.33 -8.25 34.20
C ARG A 557 38.12 -8.71 35.01
N GLY A 558 36.98 -8.93 34.36
CA GLY A 558 35.71 -9.26 35.03
C GLY A 558 35.04 -8.05 35.69
N GLU A 559 35.32 -6.84 35.19
CA GLU A 559 34.74 -5.57 35.66
C GLU A 559 33.79 -5.00 34.61
N LEU A 560 32.83 -4.17 35.03
CA LEU A 560 31.98 -3.41 34.11
C LEU A 560 32.76 -2.21 33.55
N TYR A 561 32.73 -2.01 32.24
CA TYR A 561 33.46 -0.90 31.61
C TYR A 561 33.04 0.47 32.14
N SER A 562 31.76 0.62 32.53
CA SER A 562 31.19 1.82 33.17
C SER A 562 31.79 2.13 34.55
N GLU A 563 32.69 1.32 35.09
CA GLU A 563 33.37 1.56 36.37
C GLU A 563 34.90 1.72 36.20
N VAL A 564 35.41 1.47 34.98
CA VAL A 564 36.84 1.32 34.71
C VAL A 564 37.38 2.51 33.93
N PRO A 565 38.29 3.33 34.49
CA PRO A 565 38.92 4.39 33.71
C PRO A 565 39.85 3.81 32.63
N VAL A 566 39.92 4.47 31.47
CA VAL A 566 40.71 3.98 30.34
C VAL A 566 41.44 5.11 29.62
N VAL A 567 42.70 4.85 29.26
CA VAL A 567 43.51 5.69 28.37
C VAL A 567 43.67 4.96 27.04
N PHE A 568 43.47 5.69 25.94
CA PHE A 568 43.80 5.31 24.58
C PHE A 568 44.97 6.16 24.08
N GLU A 569 45.92 5.55 23.40
CA GLU A 569 47.07 6.23 22.77
C GLU A 569 47.22 5.81 21.30
N ASN A 570 47.66 6.76 20.47
CA ASN A 570 48.06 6.53 19.08
C ASN A 570 47.02 5.75 18.25
N VAL A 571 45.75 6.09 18.42
CA VAL A 571 44.64 5.46 17.71
C VAL A 571 44.66 5.90 16.25
N ARG A 572 44.51 4.92 15.33
CA ARG A 572 44.40 5.12 13.89
C ARG A 572 43.10 4.47 13.40
N PHE A 573 42.25 5.27 12.76
CA PHE A 573 41.06 4.80 12.06
C PHE A 573 41.43 4.61 10.59
N GLN A 574 41.43 3.37 10.13
CA GLN A 574 41.87 3.01 8.77
C GLN A 574 40.73 3.07 7.77
N ARG A 575 39.52 2.68 8.20
CA ARG A 575 38.31 2.65 7.38
C ARG A 575 37.07 2.87 8.25
N ALA A 576 36.06 3.54 7.70
CA ALA A 576 34.73 3.60 8.30
C ALA A 576 33.88 2.41 7.83
N THR A 577 33.23 1.73 8.77
CA THR A 577 32.35 0.60 8.47
C THR A 577 30.93 1.09 8.19
N ASN A 578 30.27 0.53 7.18
CA ASN A 578 28.87 0.83 6.88
C ASN A 578 27.95 -0.23 7.50
N ILE A 579 26.97 0.20 8.28
CA ILE A 579 25.95 -0.66 8.87
C ILE A 579 24.80 -0.79 7.84
N PRO A 580 24.50 -1.99 7.32
CA PRO A 580 23.39 -2.19 6.42
C PRO A 580 22.06 -1.96 7.16
N LYS A 581 21.02 -1.52 6.44
CA LYS A 581 19.67 -1.38 7.00
C LYS A 581 19.07 -2.75 7.37
N ASP A 582 19.35 -3.74 6.53
CA ASP A 582 18.96 -5.13 6.71
C ASP A 582 20.22 -6.00 6.75
N GLY A 583 20.41 -6.72 7.86
CA GLY A 583 21.57 -7.58 8.10
C GLY A 583 22.40 -7.13 9.30
N ASN A 584 23.52 -7.82 9.51
CA ASN A 584 24.44 -7.60 10.61
C ASN A 584 25.87 -7.32 10.12
N VAL A 585 26.65 -6.67 10.96
CA VAL A 585 28.09 -6.45 10.78
C VAL A 585 28.84 -7.16 11.89
N GLU A 586 29.81 -7.99 11.51
CA GLU A 586 30.65 -8.72 12.46
C GLU A 586 31.98 -7.99 12.69
N PHE A 587 32.29 -7.74 13.96
CA PHE A 587 33.56 -7.21 14.41
C PHE A 587 34.30 -8.23 15.27
N ILE A 588 35.61 -8.32 15.08
CA ILE A 588 36.52 -9.05 15.95
C ILE A 588 37.38 -8.03 16.67
N VAL A 589 37.24 -7.93 17.98
CA VAL A 589 38.03 -7.02 18.83
C VAL A 589 39.13 -7.81 19.50
N MET A 590 40.37 -7.39 19.34
CA MET A 590 41.54 -8.03 19.92
C MET A 590 42.31 -7.04 20.80
N VAL A 591 42.60 -7.41 22.05
CA VAL A 591 43.35 -6.64 23.04
C VAL A 591 44.48 -7.48 23.62
N GLN A 592 45.71 -7.05 23.42
CA GLN A 592 46.90 -7.76 23.89
C GLN A 592 47.21 -7.41 25.36
N LYS A 593 47.15 -8.41 26.25
CA LYS A 593 47.32 -8.25 27.71
C LYS A 593 48.65 -7.58 28.14
N GLY A 594 49.75 -7.84 27.43
CA GLY A 594 51.07 -7.32 27.80
C GLY A 594 51.36 -5.91 27.29
N SER A 595 51.09 -5.66 26.00
CA SER A 595 51.41 -4.38 25.36
C SER A 595 50.30 -3.33 25.51
N GLY A 596 49.06 -3.77 25.73
CA GLY A 596 47.85 -2.93 25.64
C GLY A 596 47.47 -2.60 24.20
N THR A 597 48.15 -3.18 23.20
CA THR A 597 47.80 -2.95 21.79
C THR A 597 46.45 -3.56 21.49
N PHE A 598 45.60 -2.84 20.78
CA PHE A 598 44.33 -3.36 20.30
C PHE A 598 44.14 -3.13 18.81
N GLU A 599 43.33 -4.01 18.24
CA GLU A 599 42.80 -3.86 16.90
C GLU A 599 41.34 -4.31 16.87
N VAL A 600 40.56 -3.61 16.05
CA VAL A 600 39.19 -4.00 15.71
C VAL A 600 39.21 -4.37 14.24
N VAL A 601 38.77 -5.58 13.92
CA VAL A 601 38.81 -6.18 12.59
C VAL A 601 37.39 -6.38 12.08
N GLU A 602 37.16 -6.04 10.81
CA GLU A 602 35.90 -6.23 10.10
C GLU A 602 36.20 -6.88 8.75
N SER A 603 35.55 -7.99 8.42
CA SER A 603 35.77 -8.73 7.16
C SER A 603 37.25 -9.07 6.91
N GLY A 604 37.99 -9.42 7.96
CA GLY A 604 39.40 -9.83 7.89
C GLY A 604 40.43 -8.71 7.76
N ALA A 605 40.02 -7.43 7.80
CA ALA A 605 40.94 -6.29 7.78
C ALA A 605 40.78 -5.41 9.04
N PRO A 606 41.87 -4.86 9.61
CA PRO A 606 41.79 -3.92 10.72
C PRO A 606 41.09 -2.63 10.28
N VAL A 607 40.07 -2.22 11.02
CA VAL A 607 39.37 -0.93 10.84
C VAL A 607 39.91 0.12 11.80
N VAL A 608 40.31 -0.28 13.01
CA VAL A 608 40.92 0.60 14.02
C VAL A 608 42.06 -0.12 14.72
N THR A 609 43.14 0.59 14.97
CA THR A 609 44.30 0.10 15.74
C THR A 609 44.77 1.15 16.72
N GLY A 610 45.29 0.74 17.87
CA GLY A 610 45.90 1.66 18.84
C GLY A 610 46.41 0.94 20.07
N ARG A 611 46.63 1.69 21.15
CA ARG A 611 46.94 1.15 22.47
C ARG A 611 45.89 1.61 23.46
N LEU A 612 45.45 0.72 24.35
CA LEU A 612 44.63 1.07 25.50
C LEU A 612 45.13 0.42 26.79
N TYR A 613 44.94 1.11 27.91
CA TYR A 613 45.28 0.61 29.24
C TYR A 613 44.47 1.32 30.32
N ILE A 614 44.44 0.70 31.51
CA ILE A 614 43.87 1.31 32.72
C ILE A 614 45.01 2.04 33.44
N PRO A 615 44.91 3.35 33.67
CA PRO A 615 45.99 4.12 34.28
C PRO A 615 46.19 3.73 35.74
N THR A 616 47.44 3.74 36.20
CA THR A 616 47.78 3.50 37.62
C THR A 616 47.44 4.69 38.51
N ASP A 617 47.54 5.91 37.97
CA ASP A 617 47.16 7.14 38.65
C ASP A 617 46.23 7.97 37.76
N VAL A 618 44.95 7.93 38.08
CA VAL A 618 43.86 8.58 37.34
C VAL A 618 43.98 10.10 37.36
N ASN A 619 44.57 10.69 38.41
CA ASN A 619 44.57 12.14 38.61
C ASN A 619 45.57 12.88 37.69
N ASN A 620 46.60 12.18 37.21
CA ASN A 620 47.66 12.75 36.37
C ASN A 620 47.38 12.62 34.86
N GLU A 621 46.28 12.00 34.46
CA GLU A 621 45.99 11.72 33.04
C GLU A 621 45.27 12.87 32.31
N MET A 622 44.52 13.73 33.04
CA MET A 622 43.86 14.93 32.51
C MET A 622 44.69 16.19 32.75
N ILE A 623 44.68 17.14 31.81
CA ILE A 623 45.17 18.50 32.05
C ILE A 623 44.09 19.28 32.81
N ASP A 624 44.53 19.97 33.86
CA ASP A 624 43.71 20.97 34.55
C ASP A 624 43.76 22.29 33.77
N MET A 625 42.63 22.68 33.18
CA MET A 625 42.49 23.91 32.40
C MET A 625 41.71 24.94 33.21
N PRO A 626 42.06 26.23 33.13
CA PRO A 626 41.28 27.28 33.78
C PRO A 626 39.85 27.28 33.24
N PRO A 627 38.84 27.55 34.09
CA PRO A 627 37.45 27.64 33.64
C PRO A 627 37.31 28.73 32.57
N HIS A 628 36.73 28.36 31.42
CA HIS A 628 36.39 29.33 30.38
C HIS A 628 35.33 30.30 30.94
N PRO A 629 35.44 31.63 30.75
CA PRO A 629 34.36 32.54 31.12
C PRO A 629 33.13 32.16 30.30
N ASP A 630 32.05 31.73 30.94
CA ASP A 630 30.89 31.14 30.26
C ASP A 630 29.59 31.70 30.87
N GLU A 631 29.00 32.68 30.19
CA GLU A 631 27.56 32.94 30.27
C GLU A 631 26.95 32.73 28.87
N PRO A 632 25.80 32.03 28.78
CA PRO A 632 25.03 31.92 27.54
C PRO A 632 24.82 33.27 26.88
N ASN A 633 25.09 33.37 25.57
CA ASN A 633 24.78 34.56 24.78
C ASN A 633 23.64 34.25 23.79
N ASP A 634 22.77 35.22 23.55
CA ASP A 634 21.68 35.15 22.56
C ASP A 634 22.17 34.92 21.11
N THR A 635 23.48 35.12 20.86
CA THR A 635 24.11 34.89 19.56
C THR A 635 24.66 33.48 19.36
N ASP A 636 24.57 32.60 20.36
CA ASP A 636 25.05 31.23 20.25
C ASP A 636 24.24 30.41 19.25
N LEU A 637 24.88 29.45 18.58
CA LEU A 637 24.21 28.55 17.66
C LEU A 637 23.29 27.60 18.43
N THR A 638 22.02 27.57 18.04
CA THR A 638 21.05 26.62 18.59
C THR A 638 21.23 25.23 17.98
N ILE A 639 20.67 24.20 18.62
CA ILE A 639 20.58 22.84 18.05
C ILE A 639 20.07 22.83 16.59
N LYS A 640 19.14 23.72 16.23
CA LYS A 640 18.60 23.79 14.86
C LYS A 640 19.66 24.32 13.89
N ASP A 641 20.43 25.32 14.31
CA ASP A 641 21.47 25.95 13.49
C ASP A 641 22.66 25.00 13.30
N ILE A 642 23.11 24.37 14.38
CA ILE A 642 24.20 23.38 14.40
C ILE A 642 23.92 22.26 13.40
N TYR A 643 22.79 21.57 13.56
CA TYR A 643 22.48 20.41 12.71
C TYR A 643 21.98 20.80 11.31
N LYS A 644 21.56 22.05 11.09
CA LYS A 644 21.37 22.58 9.74
C LYS A 644 22.73 22.72 9.04
N GLU A 645 23.72 23.32 9.70
CA GLU A 645 25.06 23.50 9.11
C GLU A 645 25.75 22.16 8.86
N LEU A 646 25.71 21.22 9.82
CA LEU A 646 26.22 19.87 9.64
C LEU A 646 25.51 19.13 8.49
N ARG A 647 24.18 19.22 8.39
CA ARG A 647 23.42 18.62 7.29
C ARG A 647 23.80 19.19 5.93
N LEU A 648 24.05 20.50 5.82
CA LEU A 648 24.49 21.12 4.56
C LEU A 648 25.87 20.62 4.11
N ARG A 649 26.73 20.18 5.05
CA ARG A 649 28.02 19.55 4.74
C ARG A 649 27.88 18.06 4.38
N GLY A 650 26.77 17.43 4.76
CA GLY A 650 26.44 16.02 4.47
C GLY A 650 26.32 15.15 5.72
N TYR A 651 26.43 15.70 6.92
CA TYR A 651 26.19 14.96 8.16
C TYR A 651 24.69 14.94 8.47
N ASN A 652 24.04 13.81 8.23
CA ASN A 652 22.60 13.63 8.39
C ASN A 652 22.24 13.03 9.75
N TYR A 653 22.93 13.44 10.82
CA TYR A 653 22.74 12.95 12.18
C TYR A 653 21.26 12.94 12.62
N LYS A 654 20.89 11.96 13.45
CA LYS A 654 19.56 11.81 14.07
C LYS A 654 19.70 11.25 15.49
N GLY A 655 18.61 11.26 16.25
CA GLY A 655 18.56 10.65 17.59
C GLY A 655 19.62 11.21 18.53
N LEU A 656 20.31 10.33 19.26
CA LEU A 656 21.35 10.67 20.25
C LEU A 656 22.59 11.36 19.65
N PHE A 657 22.80 11.26 18.33
CA PHE A 657 23.87 12.01 17.65
C PHE A 657 23.49 13.46 17.39
N ARG A 658 22.29 13.89 17.82
CA ARG A 658 21.82 15.28 17.83
C ARG A 658 21.72 15.87 19.23
N SER A 659 22.77 15.71 20.03
CA SER A 659 22.78 16.12 21.44
C SER A 659 23.70 17.30 21.73
N LEU A 660 24.35 17.89 20.72
CA LEU A 660 25.04 19.18 20.84
C LEU A 660 24.00 20.31 20.81
N ASN A 661 23.59 20.75 21.99
CA ASN A 661 22.43 21.62 22.20
C ASN A 661 22.74 23.09 21.90
N ARG A 662 23.97 23.53 22.21
CA ARG A 662 24.44 24.91 22.01
C ARG A 662 25.93 24.94 21.71
N VAL A 663 26.36 25.87 20.86
CA VAL A 663 27.78 26.14 20.55
C VAL A 663 27.98 27.64 20.31
N ASN A 664 29.03 28.24 20.86
CA ASN A 664 29.37 29.63 20.56
C ASN A 664 29.88 29.82 19.12
N LEU A 665 29.92 31.04 18.61
CA LEU A 665 30.27 31.29 17.20
C LEU A 665 31.68 30.83 16.80
N ASP A 666 32.63 30.86 17.74
CA ASP A 666 34.01 30.43 17.50
C ASP A 666 34.21 28.90 17.62
N ALA A 667 33.14 28.17 17.97
CA ALA A 667 33.14 26.73 18.23
C ALA A 667 34.19 26.29 19.28
N THR A 668 34.41 27.12 20.30
CA THR A 668 35.32 26.85 21.42
C THR A 668 34.59 26.37 22.68
N VAL A 669 33.29 26.68 22.81
CA VAL A 669 32.45 26.28 23.94
C VAL A 669 31.12 25.74 23.44
N GLY A 670 30.67 24.62 24.01
CA GLY A 670 29.37 24.03 23.70
C GLY A 670 28.71 23.30 24.88
N ARG A 671 27.48 22.83 24.66
CA ARG A 671 26.70 22.06 25.63
C ARG A 671 26.22 20.76 24.99
N VAL A 672 26.57 19.61 25.59
CA VAL A 672 26.19 18.28 25.09
C VAL A 672 25.29 17.57 26.10
N GLY A 673 24.13 17.12 25.64
CA GLY A 673 23.21 16.29 26.42
C GLY A 673 23.76 14.89 26.68
N TRP A 674 23.61 14.40 27.91
CA TRP A 674 23.99 13.05 28.31
C TRP A 674 22.78 12.12 28.40
N PHE A 675 22.85 10.97 27.70
CA PHE A 675 21.78 9.97 27.63
C PHE A 675 22.29 8.55 27.92
N ASN A 676 23.21 8.42 28.87
CA ASN A 676 23.85 7.15 29.24
C ASN A 676 24.47 6.38 28.06
N ASN A 677 25.01 7.11 27.06
CA ASN A 677 25.59 6.53 25.86
C ASN A 677 26.92 7.22 25.52
N TRP A 678 28.03 6.55 25.86
CA TRP A 678 29.39 7.06 25.68
C TRP A 678 29.74 7.30 24.20
N VAL A 679 29.25 6.44 23.29
CA VAL A 679 29.53 6.53 21.86
C VAL A 679 28.97 7.83 21.29
N ALA A 680 27.68 8.09 21.55
CA ALA A 680 27.02 9.31 21.11
C ALA A 680 27.59 10.55 21.81
N PHE A 681 27.84 10.50 23.12
CA PHE A 681 28.40 11.65 23.86
C PHE A 681 29.75 12.09 23.30
N MET A 682 30.68 11.15 23.14
CA MET A 682 31.99 11.45 22.56
C MET A 682 31.88 11.91 21.11
N ASP A 683 30.97 11.35 20.30
CA ASP A 683 30.79 11.79 18.91
C ASP A 683 30.28 13.24 18.83
N ASN A 684 29.32 13.62 19.69
CA ASN A 684 28.86 15.01 19.80
C ASN A 684 30.01 15.95 20.23
N MET A 685 30.97 15.48 21.02
CA MET A 685 32.21 16.23 21.30
C MET A 685 33.14 16.32 20.08
N LEU A 686 33.13 15.39 19.14
CA LEU A 686 33.90 15.52 17.89
C LEU A 686 33.22 16.50 16.92
N GLN A 687 31.89 16.57 16.94
CA GLN A 687 31.09 17.41 16.05
C GLN A 687 31.40 18.91 16.18
N ILE A 688 31.74 19.40 17.38
CA ILE A 688 32.09 20.82 17.59
C ILE A 688 33.35 21.23 16.81
N GLN A 689 34.35 20.33 16.68
CA GLN A 689 35.57 20.61 15.92
C GLN A 689 35.28 20.73 14.42
N ILE A 690 34.27 20.02 13.92
CA ILE A 690 33.83 20.10 12.52
C ILE A 690 33.24 21.49 12.22
N LEU A 691 32.53 22.10 13.17
CA LEU A 691 31.88 23.41 12.98
C LEU A 691 32.87 24.55 12.79
N LYS A 692 34.08 24.42 13.36
CA LYS A 692 35.12 25.45 13.34
C LYS A 692 35.68 25.75 11.95
N GLU A 693 35.73 24.76 11.06
CA GLU A 693 36.34 24.91 9.73
C GLU A 693 35.34 25.54 8.73
N ASP A 694 35.73 26.61 8.03
CA ASP A 694 34.93 27.20 6.92
C ASP A 694 35.10 26.38 5.63
N THR A 695 34.33 25.30 5.53
CA THR A 695 34.36 24.36 4.40
C THR A 695 33.02 23.66 4.20
N ARG A 696 32.76 23.21 2.97
CA ARG A 696 31.63 22.32 2.63
C ARG A 696 32.03 20.86 2.47
N ALA A 697 33.31 20.55 2.69
CA ALA A 697 33.83 19.20 2.66
C ALA A 697 33.33 18.40 3.87
N LEU A 698 33.32 17.08 3.70
CA LEU A 698 32.91 16.14 4.73
C LEU A 698 34.16 15.49 5.33
N PHE A 699 34.31 15.60 6.63
CA PHE A 699 35.44 15.10 7.40
C PHE A 699 35.04 13.88 8.25
N VAL A 700 35.95 12.92 8.36
CA VAL A 700 35.83 11.80 9.30
C VAL A 700 37.11 11.67 10.11
N PRO A 701 37.04 11.26 11.40
CA PRO A 701 38.22 10.99 12.21
C PRO A 701 39.13 9.94 11.57
N THR A 702 40.44 10.18 11.60
CA THR A 702 41.47 9.27 11.05
C THR A 702 42.58 8.95 12.04
N SER A 703 42.85 9.84 12.98
CA SER A 703 43.68 9.51 14.13
C SER A 703 43.35 10.32 15.36
N LEU A 704 43.78 9.80 16.49
CA LEU A 704 43.63 10.40 17.80
C LEU A 704 44.90 10.10 18.59
N GLN A 705 45.57 11.13 19.10
CA GLN A 705 46.80 10.96 19.86
C GLN A 705 46.53 10.37 21.25
N LYS A 706 45.58 10.94 21.99
CA LYS A 706 45.19 10.47 23.32
C LYS A 706 43.69 10.65 23.54
N LEU A 707 43.01 9.65 24.08
CA LEU A 707 41.69 9.78 24.69
C LEU A 707 41.77 9.24 26.11
N PHE A 708 41.27 10.00 27.07
CA PHE A 708 41.15 9.54 28.45
C PHE A 708 39.71 9.66 28.93
N ILE A 709 39.22 8.59 29.54
CA ILE A 709 37.87 8.52 30.13
C ILE A 709 38.01 8.22 31.63
N ASN A 710 37.66 9.21 32.44
CA ASN A 710 37.58 9.12 33.89
C ASN A 710 36.10 9.02 34.31
N VAL A 711 35.63 7.79 34.49
CA VAL A 711 34.21 7.54 34.77
C VAL A 711 33.78 8.13 36.11
N LYS A 712 34.64 8.08 37.14
CA LYS A 712 34.34 8.64 38.47
C LYS A 712 34.14 10.14 38.40
N LYS A 713 35.06 10.87 37.74
CA LYS A 713 34.94 12.33 37.56
C LYS A 713 33.69 12.67 36.74
N HIS A 714 33.40 11.91 35.69
CA HIS A 714 32.19 12.12 34.88
C HIS A 714 30.91 11.96 35.71
N ALA A 715 30.84 10.92 36.55
CA ALA A 715 29.72 10.68 37.46
C ALA A 715 29.57 11.77 38.53
N THR A 716 30.68 12.26 39.10
CA THR A 716 30.66 13.38 40.06
C THR A 716 30.10 14.65 39.43
N VAL A 717 30.50 14.97 38.19
CA VAL A 717 29.94 16.13 37.48
C VAL A 717 28.46 15.91 37.16
N LEU A 718 28.07 14.70 36.74
CA LEU A 718 26.66 14.38 36.45
C LEU A 718 25.73 14.64 37.64
N GLN A 719 26.18 14.31 38.87
CA GLN A 719 25.43 14.56 40.11
C GLN A 719 25.18 16.05 40.40
N THR A 720 25.94 16.95 39.77
CA THR A 720 25.76 18.41 39.92
C THR A 720 24.80 19.01 38.88
N LEU A 721 24.39 18.23 37.88
CA LEU A 721 23.54 18.67 36.77
C LEU A 721 22.05 18.33 37.04
N PRO A 722 21.09 19.02 36.38
CA PRO A 722 19.67 18.67 36.47
C PRO A 722 19.37 17.24 36.02
N GLU A 723 18.53 16.52 36.75
CA GLU A 723 18.18 15.11 36.48
C GLU A 723 17.36 14.92 35.19
N ASP A 724 16.54 15.90 34.82
CA ASP A 724 15.61 15.80 33.69
C ASP A 724 16.32 15.94 32.33
N LYS A 725 17.37 16.78 32.25
CA LYS A 725 18.20 17.01 31.06
C LYS A 725 19.64 17.38 31.45
N PRO A 726 20.49 16.40 31.78
CA PRO A 726 21.88 16.68 32.13
C PRO A 726 22.67 17.13 30.88
N GLU A 727 23.15 18.38 30.90
CA GLU A 727 23.97 18.97 29.84
C GLU A 727 25.39 19.26 30.33
N PHE A 728 26.38 18.61 29.73
CA PHE A 728 27.78 18.86 30.04
C PHE A 728 28.31 20.03 29.23
N PRO A 729 29.06 20.97 29.85
CA PRO A 729 29.86 21.91 29.11
C PRO A 729 31.02 21.18 28.42
N VAL A 730 31.20 21.47 27.13
CA VAL A 730 32.32 21.00 26.32
C VAL A 730 33.20 22.19 25.98
N TYR A 731 34.50 22.05 26.21
CA TYR A 731 35.50 23.05 25.91
C TYR A 731 36.47 22.54 24.85
N VAL A 732 36.75 23.36 23.85
CA VAL A 732 37.73 23.10 22.81
C VAL A 732 38.82 24.15 22.95
N TYR A 733 40.06 23.69 23.05
CA TYR A 733 41.26 24.52 23.14
C TYR A 733 42.12 24.28 21.88
N PRO A 734 41.90 25.08 20.82
CA PRO A 734 42.59 24.95 19.54
C PRO A 734 44.12 24.93 19.60
N GLU A 735 44.70 25.72 20.50
CA GLU A 735 46.15 25.97 20.55
C GLU A 735 46.93 24.74 20.97
N ILE A 736 46.28 23.83 21.70
CA ILE A 736 46.85 22.59 22.23
C ILE A 736 46.12 21.33 21.71
N ASP A 737 45.21 21.50 20.74
CA ASP A 737 44.42 20.44 20.10
C ASP A 737 43.69 19.53 21.11
N LEU A 738 43.01 20.17 22.07
CA LEU A 738 42.33 19.54 23.21
C LEU A 738 40.82 19.77 23.18
N ILE A 739 40.03 18.72 23.42
CA ILE A 739 38.59 18.78 23.71
C ILE A 739 38.34 18.12 25.06
N GLN A 740 37.60 18.80 25.95
CA GLN A 740 37.36 18.33 27.31
C GLN A 740 35.90 18.50 27.71
N SER A 741 35.31 17.49 28.33
CA SER A 741 33.95 17.55 28.87
C SER A 741 33.74 16.53 29.99
N GLY A 742 33.35 16.99 31.18
CA GLY A 742 33.16 16.14 32.35
C GLY A 742 34.42 15.32 32.66
N GLY A 743 34.32 13.99 32.57
CA GLY A 743 35.43 13.05 32.71
C GLY A 743 36.10 12.61 31.40
N VAL A 744 35.77 13.20 30.25
CA VAL A 744 36.34 12.84 28.93
C VAL A 744 37.33 13.90 28.47
N GLU A 745 38.47 13.44 27.98
CA GLU A 745 39.51 14.28 27.39
C GLU A 745 40.04 13.69 26.08
N ILE A 746 40.06 14.49 25.03
CA ILE A 746 40.45 14.09 23.66
C ILE A 746 41.59 15.02 23.21
N ARG A 747 42.74 14.47 22.80
CA ARG A 747 43.89 15.23 22.31
C ARG A 747 44.35 14.75 20.94
N GLY A 748 44.77 15.69 20.10
CA GLY A 748 45.38 15.38 18.81
C GLY A 748 44.41 14.68 17.86
N LEU A 749 43.16 15.14 17.79
CA LEU A 749 42.18 14.59 16.86
C LEU A 749 42.52 15.07 15.45
N HIS A 750 42.71 14.14 14.53
CA HIS A 750 42.91 14.47 13.12
C HIS A 750 41.80 13.85 12.28
N ALA A 751 41.17 14.68 11.47
CA ALA A 751 40.11 14.27 10.55
C ALA A 751 40.52 14.55 9.11
N ASN A 752 40.17 13.66 8.19
CA ASN A 752 40.44 13.81 6.76
C ASN A 752 39.15 13.96 5.97
N VAL A 753 39.25 14.64 4.83
CA VAL A 753 38.14 14.81 3.89
C VAL A 753 37.83 13.49 3.19
N ILE A 754 36.54 13.18 3.08
CA ILE A 754 36.03 12.09 2.24
C ILE A 754 35.15 12.63 1.11
N ALA A 755 35.12 11.89 0.00
CA ALA A 755 34.31 12.23 -1.16
C ALA A 755 32.83 12.03 -0.86
N LYS A 756 31.99 12.99 -1.28
CA LYS A 756 30.54 12.85 -1.25
C LYS A 756 30.07 11.88 -2.33
N ARG A 757 28.95 11.21 -2.07
CA ARG A 757 28.27 10.33 -2.98
C ARG A 757 27.81 11.12 -4.21
N LYS A 758 27.91 10.50 -5.38
CA LYS A 758 27.16 10.97 -6.55
C LYS A 758 25.65 10.87 -6.23
N PRO A 759 24.84 11.89 -6.55
CA PRO A 759 23.38 11.80 -6.44
C PRO A 759 22.85 10.53 -7.12
N LEU A 760 21.76 9.97 -6.59
CA LEU A 760 21.16 8.73 -7.10
C LEU A 760 20.54 8.90 -8.50
N ALA A 761 20.12 10.12 -8.83
CA ALA A 761 19.57 10.50 -10.11
C ALA A 761 19.97 11.95 -10.41
N ASP A 762 20.14 12.25 -11.69
CA ASP A 762 20.31 13.62 -12.14
C ASP A 762 18.97 14.35 -12.09
N PRO A 763 18.94 15.64 -11.71
CA PRO A 763 17.72 16.41 -11.75
C PRO A 763 17.22 16.54 -13.19
N VAL A 764 15.93 16.34 -13.41
CA VAL A 764 15.28 16.63 -14.70
C VAL A 764 15.22 18.14 -14.86
N LEU A 765 15.90 18.66 -15.88
CA LEU A 765 15.93 20.09 -16.19
C LEU A 765 14.98 20.37 -17.35
N GLU A 766 14.05 21.30 -17.15
CA GLU A 766 13.00 21.60 -18.12
C GLU A 766 12.92 23.10 -18.44
N LYS A 767 12.57 23.41 -19.69
CA LYS A 767 12.08 24.72 -20.15
C LYS A 767 10.55 24.71 -20.20
N TYR A 768 9.92 25.79 -19.74
CA TYR A 768 8.46 25.97 -19.77
C TYR A 768 8.07 26.95 -20.89
N VAL A 769 7.53 26.42 -21.98
CA VAL A 769 7.31 27.18 -23.22
C VAL A 769 5.87 27.06 -23.72
N PHE A 770 5.38 28.07 -24.43
CA PHE A 770 4.09 28.00 -25.11
C PHE A 770 4.21 27.12 -26.35
N VAL A 771 3.32 26.15 -26.49
CA VAL A 771 3.26 25.23 -27.63
C VAL A 771 1.90 25.39 -28.31
N PRO A 772 1.84 25.69 -29.61
CA PRO A 772 0.58 25.74 -30.35
C PRO A 772 -0.02 24.35 -30.52
N ASN A 773 -1.35 24.26 -30.60
CA ASN A 773 -2.06 23.01 -30.87
C ASN A 773 -1.91 22.55 -32.34
N ILE A 774 -1.42 23.42 -33.21
CA ILE A 774 -1.06 23.12 -34.60
C ILE A 774 0.44 23.38 -34.74
N ILE A 775 1.20 22.32 -35.02
CA ILE A 775 2.65 22.34 -35.11
C ILE A 775 3.04 22.01 -36.56
N GLU A 776 3.67 22.97 -37.24
CA GLU A 776 4.10 22.78 -38.63
C GLU A 776 5.58 22.37 -38.76
N THR A 777 6.47 22.98 -37.97
CA THR A 777 7.93 22.68 -37.98
C THR A 777 8.55 22.99 -36.61
N GLY A 778 9.75 22.45 -36.34
CA GLY A 778 10.59 22.86 -35.21
C GLY A 778 10.50 22.03 -33.94
N TYR A 779 9.79 20.89 -33.97
CA TYR A 779 9.71 19.94 -32.85
C TYR A 779 10.09 18.53 -33.32
N THR A 780 10.79 17.82 -32.45
CA THR A 780 11.15 16.41 -32.65
C THR A 780 9.98 15.46 -32.30
N LEU A 781 10.07 14.20 -32.75
CA LEU A 781 9.08 13.17 -32.41
C LEU A 781 8.96 12.97 -30.88
N GLU A 782 10.08 13.02 -30.17
CA GLU A 782 10.11 12.90 -28.70
C GLU A 782 9.39 14.08 -28.02
N GLU A 783 9.61 15.31 -28.50
CA GLU A 783 8.91 16.48 -27.98
C GLU A 783 7.41 16.39 -28.25
N ILE A 784 6.98 15.96 -29.44
CA ILE A 784 5.56 15.79 -29.78
C ILE A 784 4.90 14.72 -28.90
N ALA A 785 5.57 13.59 -28.67
CA ALA A 785 5.09 12.55 -27.76
C ALA A 785 4.96 13.08 -26.33
N ARG A 786 5.95 13.85 -25.84
CA ARG A 786 5.91 14.51 -24.53
C ARG A 786 4.76 15.52 -24.42
N ILE A 787 4.60 16.40 -25.42
CA ILE A 787 3.51 17.39 -25.48
C ILE A 787 2.16 16.67 -25.44
N SER A 788 2.01 15.60 -26.22
CA SER A 788 0.79 14.80 -26.29
C SER A 788 0.47 14.19 -24.93
N LEU A 789 1.44 13.56 -24.28
CA LEU A 789 1.24 12.92 -23.00
C LEU A 789 0.95 13.92 -21.87
N HIS A 790 1.60 15.08 -21.88
CA HIS A 790 1.29 16.20 -20.99
C HIS A 790 -0.16 16.67 -21.16
N LEU A 791 -0.64 16.80 -22.41
CA LEU A 791 -2.05 17.10 -22.70
C LEU A 791 -2.98 16.02 -22.11
N VAL A 792 -2.66 14.75 -22.27
CA VAL A 792 -3.48 13.66 -21.71
C VAL A 792 -3.58 13.73 -20.19
N ILE A 793 -2.43 13.83 -19.51
CA ILE A 793 -2.34 13.81 -18.04
C ILE A 793 -3.01 15.04 -17.41
N GLU A 794 -2.88 16.21 -18.04
CA GLU A 794 -3.56 17.44 -17.60
C GLU A 794 -5.09 17.28 -17.63
N ASN A 795 -5.61 16.57 -18.63
CA ASN A 795 -7.04 16.36 -18.83
C ASN A 795 -7.61 15.22 -17.95
N LEU A 796 -6.86 14.13 -17.79
CA LEU A 796 -7.28 12.92 -17.07
C LEU A 796 -6.39 12.72 -15.84
N MET A 797 -6.81 13.32 -14.72
CA MET A 797 -6.04 13.26 -13.49
C MET A 797 -6.03 11.83 -12.91
N GLY A 798 -4.84 11.25 -12.86
CA GLY A 798 -4.63 9.91 -12.30
C GLY A 798 -3.16 9.67 -11.98
N ILE A 799 -2.91 9.01 -10.84
CA ILE A 799 -1.57 8.56 -10.45
C ILE A 799 -1.14 7.37 -11.31
N LYS A 800 -2.08 6.47 -11.62
CA LYS A 800 -1.84 5.30 -12.47
C LYS A 800 -2.17 5.64 -13.92
N VAL A 801 -1.16 5.63 -14.77
CA VAL A 801 -1.30 5.96 -16.19
C VAL A 801 -1.08 4.69 -17.00
N LYS A 802 -2.18 4.11 -17.47
CA LYS A 802 -2.17 2.93 -18.35
C LYS A 802 -2.17 3.36 -19.80
N THR A 803 -1.15 2.94 -20.54
CA THR A 803 -0.94 3.28 -21.95
C THR A 803 -0.79 2.02 -22.79
N VAL A 804 -1.26 2.07 -24.04
CA VAL A 804 -1.12 0.95 -24.98
C VAL A 804 -0.66 1.47 -26.34
N GLU A 805 0.36 0.84 -26.91
CA GLU A 805 0.77 1.06 -28.29
C GLU A 805 0.40 -0.14 -29.16
N ILE A 806 -0.27 0.12 -30.28
CA ILE A 806 -0.83 -0.90 -31.17
C ILE A 806 0.04 -1.00 -32.42
N LEU A 807 0.67 -2.16 -32.60
CA LEU A 807 1.45 -2.47 -33.79
C LEU A 807 0.64 -3.39 -34.72
N ASN A 808 0.11 -2.82 -35.81
CA ASN A 808 -0.68 -3.56 -36.80
C ASN A 808 0.20 -4.48 -37.67
N LYS A 809 -0.39 -5.54 -38.25
CA LYS A 809 0.31 -6.50 -39.13
C LYS A 809 0.89 -5.89 -40.42
N ASN A 810 0.38 -4.73 -40.85
CA ASN A 810 0.81 -4.02 -42.06
C ASN A 810 1.72 -2.81 -41.75
N PHE A 811 2.39 -2.82 -40.60
CA PHE A 811 3.21 -1.69 -40.15
C PHE A 811 4.55 -1.61 -40.91
N ASN A 812 5.04 -0.38 -41.13
CA ASN A 812 6.35 -0.14 -41.75
C ASN A 812 7.46 -0.41 -40.70
N PRO A 813 8.36 -1.39 -40.89
CA PRO A 813 9.38 -1.76 -39.92
C PRO A 813 10.37 -0.63 -39.56
N ASP A 814 10.45 0.41 -40.38
CA ASP A 814 11.31 1.58 -40.16
C ASP A 814 10.70 2.61 -39.19
N VAL A 815 9.43 2.46 -38.81
CA VAL A 815 8.75 3.41 -37.91
C VAL A 815 9.12 3.11 -36.45
N GLN A 816 9.60 4.13 -35.74
CA GLN A 816 10.06 4.01 -34.35
C GLN A 816 8.90 3.72 -33.37
N ILE A 817 9.07 2.75 -32.48
CA ILE A 817 8.13 2.46 -31.37
C ILE A 817 8.17 3.61 -30.34
N LEU A 818 7.00 4.13 -29.94
CA LEU A 818 6.89 5.29 -29.02
C LEU A 818 6.86 4.90 -27.54
N SER A 819 6.57 3.65 -27.18
CA SER A 819 6.47 3.19 -25.80
C SER A 819 7.71 3.46 -24.94
N PRO A 820 8.97 3.30 -25.42
CA PRO A 820 10.16 3.71 -24.67
C PRO A 820 10.19 5.22 -24.36
N ILE A 821 9.78 6.05 -25.32
CA ILE A 821 9.68 7.51 -25.16
C ILE A 821 8.59 7.84 -24.14
N ILE A 822 7.41 7.21 -24.25
CA ILE A 822 6.30 7.39 -23.32
C ILE A 822 6.72 7.03 -21.89
N LEU A 823 7.42 5.91 -21.71
CA LEU A 823 7.92 5.50 -20.39
C LEU A 823 8.89 6.54 -19.80
N ASN A 824 9.83 7.06 -20.59
CA ASN A 824 10.76 8.09 -20.15
C ASN A 824 10.04 9.39 -19.75
N VAL A 825 9.07 9.85 -20.55
CA VAL A 825 8.27 11.02 -20.22
C VAL A 825 7.50 10.82 -18.91
N LEU A 826 6.90 9.64 -18.69
CA LEU A 826 6.19 9.35 -17.44
C LEU A 826 7.13 9.26 -16.24
N ALA A 827 8.37 8.80 -16.44
CA ALA A 827 9.39 8.72 -15.40
C ALA A 827 9.93 10.10 -14.97
N ASP A 828 9.94 11.08 -15.89
CA ASP A 828 10.31 12.46 -15.59
C ASP A 828 9.26 13.16 -14.70
N LEU A 829 8.01 12.68 -14.70
CA LEU A 829 6.91 13.28 -13.94
C LEU A 829 6.84 12.74 -12.50
N PRO A 830 6.73 13.62 -11.49
CA PRO A 830 6.64 13.19 -10.11
C PRO A 830 5.29 12.52 -9.83
N LEU A 831 5.31 11.49 -8.97
CA LEU A 831 4.12 10.80 -8.44
C LEU A 831 3.28 10.03 -9.48
N ILE A 832 3.82 9.75 -10.68
CA ILE A 832 3.16 8.92 -11.70
C ILE A 832 3.63 7.46 -11.59
N GLN A 833 2.69 6.53 -11.75
CA GLN A 833 2.92 5.10 -11.85
C GLN A 833 2.57 4.64 -13.27
N PRO A 834 3.58 4.48 -14.16
CA PRO A 834 3.35 4.07 -15.54
C PRO A 834 3.05 2.58 -15.66
N GLU A 835 2.04 2.24 -16.46
CA GLU A 835 1.79 0.89 -16.97
C GLU A 835 1.77 1.00 -18.50
N VAL A 836 2.89 0.65 -19.13
CA VAL A 836 3.09 0.79 -20.58
C VAL A 836 3.07 -0.59 -21.22
N SER A 837 2.16 -0.80 -22.16
CA SER A 837 2.07 -2.05 -22.90
C SER A 837 2.08 -1.86 -24.42
N ILE A 838 2.56 -2.88 -25.12
CA ILE A 838 2.60 -2.96 -26.58
C ILE A 838 1.79 -4.17 -27.01
N LEU A 839 0.83 -3.98 -27.91
CA LEU A 839 0.12 -5.07 -28.57
C LEU A 839 0.81 -5.41 -29.90
N SER A 840 1.38 -6.60 -29.99
CA SER A 840 2.12 -7.07 -31.16
C SER A 840 2.15 -8.59 -31.26
N ASP A 841 2.23 -9.12 -32.48
CA ASP A 841 2.46 -10.55 -32.77
C ASP A 841 3.93 -10.98 -32.61
N GLY A 842 4.78 -10.09 -32.08
CA GLY A 842 6.19 -10.36 -31.77
C GLY A 842 7.13 -10.32 -32.98
N THR A 843 6.64 -9.99 -34.17
CA THR A 843 7.44 -10.00 -35.40
C THR A 843 8.24 -8.71 -35.65
N HIS A 844 7.94 -7.64 -34.90
CA HIS A 844 8.55 -6.32 -35.12
C HIS A 844 10.02 -6.26 -34.64
N PRO A 845 10.98 -5.82 -35.48
CA PRO A 845 12.42 -5.93 -35.19
C PRO A 845 12.87 -5.14 -33.95
N GLN A 846 12.29 -3.97 -33.69
CA GLN A 846 12.64 -3.11 -32.55
C GLN A 846 12.19 -3.69 -31.18
N LEU A 847 11.32 -4.71 -31.14
CA LEU A 847 10.89 -5.32 -29.87
C LEU A 847 12.03 -5.99 -29.10
N LYS A 848 13.11 -6.38 -29.78
CA LYS A 848 14.30 -6.99 -29.16
C LYS A 848 15.08 -6.03 -28.26
N GLU A 849 14.90 -4.73 -28.46
CA GLU A 849 15.63 -3.66 -27.77
C GLU A 849 14.81 -3.03 -26.63
N ILE A 850 13.60 -3.55 -26.36
CA ILE A 850 12.69 -3.00 -25.34
C ILE A 850 13.06 -3.51 -23.94
N GLY A 851 13.18 -2.59 -22.98
CA GLY A 851 13.52 -2.90 -21.60
C GLY A 851 12.39 -3.62 -20.83
N SER A 852 12.75 -4.26 -19.71
CA SER A 852 11.85 -5.11 -18.89
C SER A 852 10.64 -4.40 -18.26
N ASN A 853 10.57 -3.06 -18.35
CA ASN A 853 9.52 -2.25 -17.72
C ASN A 853 8.32 -2.00 -18.65
N ILE A 854 8.34 -2.53 -19.88
CA ILE A 854 7.25 -2.43 -20.86
C ILE A 854 6.73 -3.84 -21.13
N THR A 855 5.41 -4.02 -21.01
CA THR A 855 4.77 -5.32 -21.22
C THR A 855 4.39 -5.51 -22.68
N VAL A 856 4.91 -6.54 -23.34
CA VAL A 856 4.53 -6.89 -24.72
C VAL A 856 3.54 -8.04 -24.69
N GLU A 857 2.35 -7.86 -25.28
CA GLU A 857 1.29 -8.87 -25.30
C GLU A 857 0.76 -9.16 -26.71
N ASP A 858 0.60 -10.44 -27.04
CA ASP A 858 -0.10 -10.90 -28.24
C ASP A 858 -1.57 -11.20 -27.89
N LYS A 859 -2.36 -10.15 -27.69
CA LYS A 859 -3.78 -10.24 -27.33
C LYS A 859 -4.60 -9.20 -28.10
N LYS A 860 -5.91 -9.45 -28.20
CA LYS A 860 -6.87 -8.44 -28.70
C LYS A 860 -7.01 -7.30 -27.70
N LEU A 861 -7.30 -6.10 -28.21
CA LEU A 861 -7.65 -4.92 -27.42
C LEU A 861 -8.76 -5.26 -26.40
N SER A 862 -8.53 -4.92 -25.12
CA SER A 862 -9.48 -5.14 -24.05
C SER A 862 -10.66 -4.15 -24.15
N THR A 863 -11.86 -4.56 -23.74
CA THR A 863 -13.06 -3.69 -23.70
C THR A 863 -13.39 -3.21 -22.29
N ASP A 864 -12.40 -3.22 -21.39
CA ASP A 864 -12.54 -2.93 -19.96
C ASP A 864 -12.48 -1.43 -19.63
N GLN A 865 -12.36 -0.55 -20.64
CA GLN A 865 -12.26 0.90 -20.49
C GLN A 865 -11.20 1.32 -19.45
N SER A 866 -10.03 0.69 -19.46
CA SER A 866 -8.97 0.96 -18.46
C SER A 866 -7.83 1.85 -18.96
N VAL A 867 -7.66 1.99 -20.27
CA VAL A 867 -6.54 2.71 -20.90
C VAL A 867 -6.82 4.21 -20.99
N LEU A 868 -5.82 5.04 -20.63
CA LEU A 868 -5.91 6.50 -20.73
C LEU A 868 -5.38 7.04 -22.07
N PHE A 869 -4.28 6.45 -22.55
CA PHE A 869 -3.57 6.89 -23.75
C PHE A 869 -3.27 5.72 -24.66
N ALA A 870 -3.83 5.74 -25.86
CA ALA A 870 -3.53 4.77 -26.91
C ALA A 870 -2.63 5.41 -27.97
N VAL A 871 -1.76 4.62 -28.56
CA VAL A 871 -0.92 5.00 -29.69
C VAL A 871 -1.14 3.99 -30.81
N GLY A 872 -1.30 4.48 -32.04
CA GLY A 872 -1.42 3.61 -33.21
C GLY A 872 -1.03 4.31 -34.49
N SER A 873 -0.85 3.55 -35.56
CA SER A 873 -0.54 4.08 -36.89
C SER A 873 -1.61 3.68 -37.91
N GLY A 874 -2.02 4.62 -38.76
CA GLY A 874 -3.08 4.42 -39.74
C GLY A 874 -4.45 4.18 -39.11
N VAL A 875 -4.70 4.62 -37.88
CA VAL A 875 -5.92 4.27 -37.14
C VAL A 875 -7.13 4.98 -37.73
N LEU A 876 -6.98 6.20 -38.25
CA LEU A 876 -8.12 6.94 -38.84
C LEU A 876 -8.56 6.37 -40.20
N GLN A 877 -7.72 5.57 -40.84
CA GLN A 877 -8.04 4.88 -42.09
C GLN A 877 -8.82 3.57 -41.86
N ASP A 878 -8.79 3.02 -40.64
CA ASP A 878 -9.46 1.78 -40.25
C ASP A 878 -10.55 2.06 -39.22
N SER A 879 -11.79 2.21 -39.70
CA SER A 879 -12.95 2.50 -38.85
C SER A 879 -13.21 1.41 -37.80
N LYS A 880 -12.88 0.14 -38.08
CA LYS A 880 -13.06 -0.96 -37.13
C LYS A 880 -12.02 -0.90 -36.02
N LEU A 881 -10.78 -0.57 -36.36
CA LEU A 881 -9.72 -0.39 -35.36
C LEU A 881 -10.00 0.83 -34.48
N LEU A 882 -10.47 1.94 -35.07
CA LEU A 882 -10.86 3.14 -34.32
C LEU A 882 -11.97 2.84 -33.30
N GLU A 883 -13.01 2.10 -33.69
CA GLU A 883 -14.07 1.66 -32.76
C GLU A 883 -13.54 0.78 -31.62
N GLN A 884 -12.62 -0.15 -31.93
CA GLN A 884 -11.99 -1.00 -30.91
C GLN A 884 -11.15 -0.18 -29.92
N VAL A 885 -10.33 0.73 -30.42
CA VAL A 885 -9.53 1.63 -29.57
C VAL A 885 -10.43 2.48 -28.68
N TYR A 886 -11.53 3.00 -29.21
CA TYR A 886 -12.51 3.76 -28.43
C TYR A 886 -13.25 2.92 -27.39
N ALA A 887 -13.45 1.62 -27.61
CA ALA A 887 -14.00 0.71 -26.62
C ALA A 887 -13.00 0.42 -25.48
N THR A 888 -11.69 0.49 -25.75
CA THR A 888 -10.61 0.30 -24.76
C THR A 888 -10.31 1.56 -23.94
N LEU A 889 -10.45 2.75 -24.54
CA LEU A 889 -10.20 4.01 -23.87
C LEU A 889 -11.24 4.32 -22.80
N LYS A 890 -10.78 4.83 -21.65
CA LYS A 890 -11.62 5.46 -20.62
C LYS A 890 -12.49 6.57 -21.21
N PRO A 891 -13.64 6.91 -20.60
CA PRO A 891 -14.37 8.13 -20.93
C PRO A 891 -13.45 9.36 -20.91
N GLY A 892 -13.37 10.07 -22.03
CA GLY A 892 -12.46 11.21 -22.22
C GLY A 892 -10.99 10.87 -22.52
N GLY A 893 -10.67 9.58 -22.72
CA GLY A 893 -9.37 9.06 -23.16
C GLY A 893 -8.88 9.61 -24.50
N PHE A 894 -7.58 9.49 -24.74
CA PHE A 894 -6.91 10.04 -25.92
C PHE A 894 -6.22 8.96 -26.75
N LEU A 895 -6.21 9.16 -28.05
CA LEU A 895 -5.47 8.37 -29.04
C LEU A 895 -4.49 9.30 -29.74
N LEU A 896 -3.19 8.97 -29.72
CA LEU A 896 -2.22 9.55 -30.63
C LEU A 896 -2.13 8.65 -31.87
N THR A 897 -2.65 9.13 -33.00
CA THR A 897 -2.52 8.44 -34.27
C THR A 897 -1.38 9.00 -35.11
N ARG A 898 -0.71 8.14 -35.86
CA ARG A 898 0.32 8.49 -36.84
C ARG A 898 -0.20 8.18 -38.23
N GLU A 899 -0.35 9.20 -39.06
CA GLU A 899 -0.91 9.13 -40.40
C GLU A 899 0.11 9.54 -41.46
N GLN A 900 -0.02 9.00 -42.67
CA GLN A 900 0.77 9.46 -43.82
C GLN A 900 0.27 10.83 -44.29
N LEU A 901 1.19 11.70 -44.73
CA LEU A 901 0.88 13.09 -45.12
C LEU A 901 -0.23 13.22 -46.20
N ASN A 902 -0.38 12.23 -47.08
CA ASN A 902 -1.32 12.24 -48.20
C ASN A 902 -2.47 11.21 -48.06
N ALA A 903 -2.67 10.62 -46.88
CA ALA A 903 -3.74 9.64 -46.68
C ALA A 903 -5.13 10.31 -46.64
N GLU A 904 -6.14 9.63 -47.21
CA GLU A 904 -7.55 10.06 -47.13
C GLU A 904 -8.22 9.43 -45.90
N TYR A 905 -8.75 10.27 -45.00
CA TYR A 905 -9.49 9.86 -43.81
C TYR A 905 -10.51 10.94 -43.43
N SER A 906 -11.64 10.55 -42.81
CA SER A 906 -12.63 11.50 -42.30
C SER A 906 -12.30 11.88 -40.85
N LEU A 907 -12.39 13.18 -40.56
CA LEU A 907 -12.25 13.74 -39.21
C LEU A 907 -13.60 13.97 -38.52
N ASP A 908 -14.73 13.69 -39.19
CA ASP A 908 -16.08 14.03 -38.69
C ASP A 908 -16.46 13.23 -37.42
N SER A 909 -15.75 12.14 -37.14
CA SER A 909 -15.96 11.25 -36.01
C SER A 909 -14.97 11.45 -34.85
N VAL A 910 -14.01 12.39 -34.97
CA VAL A 910 -12.92 12.57 -34.01
C VAL A 910 -12.66 14.04 -33.67
N GLU A 911 -12.33 14.32 -32.41
CA GLU A 911 -11.96 15.67 -31.96
C GLU A 911 -10.44 15.83 -31.92
N VAL A 912 -9.87 16.61 -32.85
CA VAL A 912 -8.42 16.84 -32.97
C VAL A 912 -7.95 17.88 -31.95
N CYS A 913 -7.17 17.44 -30.97
CA CYS A 913 -6.65 18.26 -29.87
C CYS A 913 -5.25 18.83 -30.16
N LEU A 914 -4.40 18.04 -30.83
CA LEU A 914 -3.07 18.44 -31.29
C LEU A 914 -2.87 17.87 -32.70
N ASP A 915 -2.32 18.69 -33.59
CA ASP A 915 -2.01 18.33 -34.97
C ASP A 915 -0.57 18.75 -35.28
N ALA A 916 0.31 17.78 -35.47
CA ALA A 916 1.73 18.00 -35.69
C ALA A 916 2.18 17.36 -37.00
N SER A 917 2.74 18.18 -37.90
CA SER A 917 3.34 17.70 -39.15
C SER A 917 4.84 17.54 -38.98
N LEU A 918 5.35 16.34 -39.27
CA LEU A 918 6.79 16.04 -39.39
C LEU A 918 7.14 15.84 -40.88
N GLU A 919 8.44 15.73 -41.18
CA GLU A 919 8.92 15.60 -42.58
C GLU A 919 8.32 14.41 -43.34
N GLN A 920 7.99 13.32 -42.65
CA GLN A 920 7.55 12.06 -43.27
C GLN A 920 6.15 11.59 -42.83
N GLU A 921 5.62 12.14 -41.75
CA GLU A 921 4.37 11.69 -41.13
C GLU A 921 3.63 12.84 -40.45
N ARG A 922 2.35 12.65 -40.18
CA ARG A 922 1.50 13.57 -39.42
C ARG A 922 1.01 12.88 -38.16
N LEU A 923 1.24 13.48 -37.00
CA LEU A 923 0.80 12.99 -35.71
C LEU A 923 -0.41 13.80 -35.25
N MET A 924 -1.51 13.10 -34.92
CA MET A 924 -2.72 13.74 -34.41
C MET A 924 -3.10 13.14 -33.07
N LEU A 925 -3.19 13.99 -32.05
CA LEU A 925 -3.79 13.62 -30.77
C LEU A 925 -5.29 13.85 -30.89
N VAL A 926 -6.05 12.77 -30.93
CA VAL A 926 -7.51 12.80 -31.00
C VAL A 926 -8.12 12.36 -29.67
N ARG A 927 -9.25 12.96 -29.31
CA ARG A 927 -9.99 12.63 -28.11
C ARG A 927 -11.29 11.94 -28.46
N LYS A 928 -11.66 10.94 -27.67
CA LYS A 928 -12.99 10.31 -27.78
C LYS A 928 -14.07 11.37 -27.49
N PRO A 929 -15.05 11.58 -28.39
CA PRO A 929 -16.12 12.56 -28.19
C PRO A 929 -16.88 12.30 -26.88
N LEU A 930 -17.24 13.39 -26.19
CA LEU A 930 -18.05 13.34 -24.96
C LEU A 930 -19.44 13.90 -25.27
N GLU A 931 -20.50 13.23 -24.81
CA GLU A 931 -21.86 13.80 -24.86
C GLU A 931 -21.92 15.03 -23.94
N GLN A 932 -22.13 16.22 -24.52
CA GLN A 932 -22.19 17.47 -23.76
C GLN A 932 -23.48 18.22 -24.09
N ASN A 933 -24.48 18.12 -23.21
CA ASN A 933 -25.76 18.83 -23.31
C ASN A 933 -25.92 19.96 -22.28
N ILE A 934 -24.82 20.46 -21.69
CA ILE A 934 -24.88 21.34 -20.53
C ILE A 934 -24.04 22.61 -20.73
N VAL A 935 -24.70 23.77 -20.66
CA VAL A 935 -24.06 25.09 -20.77
C VAL A 935 -23.12 25.34 -19.56
N PRO A 936 -21.85 25.70 -19.77
CA PRO A 936 -20.89 25.92 -18.68
C PRO A 936 -21.11 27.25 -17.95
N ILE A 937 -20.74 27.29 -16.67
CA ILE A 937 -20.70 28.52 -15.85
C ILE A 937 -19.36 29.23 -16.10
N VAL A 938 -19.42 30.51 -16.46
CA VAL A 938 -18.22 31.33 -16.74
C VAL A 938 -17.85 32.17 -15.52
N VAL A 939 -16.59 32.09 -15.09
CA VAL A 939 -16.03 32.91 -14.01
C VAL A 939 -14.86 33.71 -14.58
N LYS A 940 -15.01 35.03 -14.65
CA LYS A 940 -13.93 35.93 -15.10
C LYS A 940 -12.95 36.18 -13.96
N ILE A 941 -11.68 35.90 -14.21
CA ILE A 941 -10.59 36.02 -13.23
C ILE A 941 -9.89 37.36 -13.43
N SER A 942 -10.01 38.23 -12.43
CA SER A 942 -9.28 39.48 -12.34
C SER A 942 -8.09 39.33 -11.41
N SER A 943 -6.92 39.88 -11.79
CA SER A 943 -5.71 39.90 -10.96
C SER A 943 -5.73 41.02 -9.91
N THR A 944 -6.66 41.98 -10.03
CA THR A 944 -6.77 43.15 -9.15
C THR A 944 -7.94 43.03 -8.17
N GLU A 945 -9.05 42.48 -8.63
CA GLU A 945 -10.31 42.39 -7.87
C GLU A 945 -10.68 40.92 -7.65
N PHE A 946 -10.33 40.37 -6.49
CA PHE A 946 -10.58 38.96 -6.11
C PHE A 946 -12.05 38.65 -5.77
N SER A 947 -13.00 39.44 -6.27
CA SER A 947 -14.44 39.28 -6.04
C SER A 947 -15.02 37.99 -6.64
N TRP A 948 -14.32 37.41 -7.61
CA TRP A 948 -14.63 36.11 -8.21
C TRP A 948 -14.33 34.92 -7.27
N LEU A 949 -13.46 35.08 -6.28
CA LEU A 949 -12.99 33.97 -5.43
C LEU A 949 -14.11 33.36 -4.57
N PRO A 950 -14.95 34.13 -3.85
CA PRO A 950 -16.09 33.56 -3.11
C PRO A 950 -17.10 32.86 -4.01
N VAL A 951 -17.30 33.37 -5.23
CA VAL A 951 -18.20 32.76 -6.24
C VAL A 951 -17.67 31.39 -6.64
N LEU A 952 -16.38 31.30 -6.97
CA LEU A 952 -15.72 30.05 -7.34
C LEU A 952 -15.73 29.04 -6.18
N GLN A 953 -15.43 29.48 -4.95
CA GLN A 953 -15.50 28.63 -3.75
C GLN A 953 -16.89 28.03 -3.55
N LYS A 954 -17.96 28.81 -3.78
CA LYS A 954 -19.34 28.33 -3.69
C LYS A 954 -19.64 27.28 -4.77
N LEU A 955 -19.17 27.51 -6.01
CA LEU A 955 -19.37 26.58 -7.12
C LEU A 955 -18.63 25.24 -6.93
N LEU A 956 -17.45 25.27 -6.31
CA LEU A 956 -16.67 24.08 -6.00
C LEU A 956 -17.25 23.27 -4.82
N LYS A 957 -17.85 23.94 -3.81
CA LYS A 957 -18.43 23.32 -2.60
C LYS A 957 -19.83 22.72 -2.77
N ALA A 958 -20.50 22.95 -3.90
CA ALA A 958 -21.82 22.38 -4.13
C ALA A 958 -21.71 20.85 -4.30
N ASP A 959 -21.79 20.12 -3.18
CA ASP A 959 -21.81 18.65 -3.05
C ASP A 959 -23.10 18.01 -3.61
N ASP A 960 -23.77 18.69 -4.52
CA ASP A 960 -25.00 18.23 -5.12
C ASP A 960 -24.64 17.35 -6.32
N ALA A 961 -24.80 16.02 -6.18
CA ALA A 961 -24.63 15.05 -7.26
C ALA A 961 -25.54 15.35 -8.50
N SER A 962 -26.44 16.33 -8.39
CA SER A 962 -27.30 16.88 -9.43
C SER A 962 -26.66 17.98 -10.30
N VAL A 963 -25.51 18.57 -9.92
CA VAL A 963 -24.88 19.69 -10.65
C VAL A 963 -23.73 19.19 -11.54
N SER A 964 -24.07 18.75 -12.73
CA SER A 964 -23.15 18.31 -13.80
C SER A 964 -22.58 19.45 -14.67
N GLN A 965 -22.75 20.71 -14.28
CA GLN A 965 -22.29 21.88 -15.05
C GLN A 965 -20.77 22.05 -14.95
N LYS A 966 -20.11 22.27 -16.10
CA LYS A 966 -18.68 22.63 -16.17
C LYS A 966 -18.46 24.09 -15.77
N ILE A 967 -17.27 24.40 -15.25
CA ILE A 967 -16.87 25.76 -14.87
C ILE A 967 -15.73 26.21 -15.79
N VAL A 968 -15.89 27.34 -16.47
CA VAL A 968 -14.86 27.93 -17.34
C VAL A 968 -14.29 29.17 -16.67
N LEU A 969 -13.03 29.09 -16.23
CA LEU A 969 -12.25 30.23 -15.74
C LEU A 969 -11.69 31.01 -16.93
N VAL A 970 -11.89 32.32 -16.94
CA VAL A 970 -11.46 33.18 -18.06
C VAL A 970 -10.54 34.27 -17.57
N GLY A 971 -9.29 34.24 -18.03
CA GLY A 971 -8.34 35.35 -17.89
C GLY A 971 -8.24 36.07 -19.21
N GLU A 972 -8.58 37.36 -19.27
CA GLU A 972 -8.66 38.12 -20.52
C GLU A 972 -7.70 39.32 -20.50
N LYS A 973 -6.88 39.46 -21.54
CA LYS A 973 -6.04 40.64 -21.85
C LYS A 973 -5.04 41.05 -20.76
N ASP A 974 -4.76 40.16 -19.82
CA ASP A 974 -3.77 40.33 -18.75
C ASP A 974 -2.75 39.18 -18.79
N PRO A 975 -1.55 39.38 -19.36
CA PRO A 975 -0.53 38.34 -19.42
C PRO A 975 0.01 37.93 -18.04
N THR A 976 -0.22 38.75 -17.00
CA THR A 976 0.26 38.53 -15.63
C THR A 976 -0.80 37.94 -14.70
N ASN A 977 -1.93 37.49 -15.23
CA ASN A 977 -3.09 37.03 -14.45
C ASN A 977 -2.82 35.82 -13.53
N GLY A 978 -1.80 35.01 -13.83
CA GLY A 978 -1.45 33.83 -13.02
C GLY A 978 -2.44 32.66 -13.10
N ILE A 979 -3.48 32.75 -13.94
CA ILE A 979 -4.58 31.78 -14.05
C ILE A 979 -4.13 30.34 -14.33
N VAL A 980 -3.03 30.15 -15.06
CA VAL A 980 -2.49 28.82 -15.40
C VAL A 980 -2.01 28.09 -14.14
N GLY A 981 -1.24 28.78 -13.29
CA GLY A 981 -0.79 28.21 -12.02
C GLY A 981 -1.96 27.98 -11.06
N PHE A 982 -2.93 28.89 -11.05
CA PHE A 982 -4.14 28.75 -10.24
C PHE A 982 -4.99 27.54 -10.63
N LEU A 983 -5.18 27.31 -11.94
CA LEU A 983 -5.86 26.13 -12.46
C LEU A 983 -5.17 24.85 -11.99
N ASN A 984 -3.85 24.77 -12.09
CA ASN A 984 -3.08 23.60 -11.67
C ASN A 984 -3.26 23.26 -10.18
N CYS A 985 -3.48 24.26 -9.33
CA CYS A 985 -3.82 24.05 -7.91
C CYS A 985 -5.25 23.53 -7.75
N ILE A 986 -6.24 24.23 -8.32
CA ILE A 986 -7.67 23.88 -8.20
C ILE A 986 -7.96 22.48 -8.72
N ARG A 987 -7.30 22.08 -9.80
CA ARG A 987 -7.47 20.75 -10.39
C ARG A 987 -7.20 19.63 -9.37
N LYS A 988 -6.32 19.87 -8.39
CA LYS A 988 -5.98 18.90 -7.33
C LYS A 988 -6.91 18.97 -6.11
N GLU A 989 -7.92 19.85 -6.13
CA GLU A 989 -8.93 19.99 -5.09
C GLU A 989 -10.25 19.28 -5.49
N PRO A 990 -11.08 18.86 -4.51
CA PRO A 990 -12.40 18.28 -4.78
C PRO A 990 -13.26 19.21 -5.65
N GLY A 991 -13.88 18.67 -6.71
CA GLY A 991 -14.70 19.44 -7.66
C GLY A 991 -13.90 20.11 -8.78
N GLY A 992 -12.56 20.08 -8.72
CA GLY A 992 -11.66 20.65 -9.72
C GLY A 992 -11.73 19.94 -11.08
N GLU A 993 -12.20 18.70 -11.14
CA GLU A 993 -12.34 17.92 -12.37
C GLU A 993 -13.27 18.58 -13.41
N ARG A 994 -14.22 19.40 -12.94
CA ARG A 994 -15.21 20.15 -13.73
C ARG A 994 -14.69 21.48 -14.29
N VAL A 995 -13.50 21.91 -13.86
CA VAL A 995 -12.93 23.21 -14.21
C VAL A 995 -12.16 23.15 -15.53
N ARG A 996 -12.39 24.14 -16.39
CA ARG A 996 -11.68 24.43 -17.63
C ARG A 996 -11.16 25.86 -17.58
N CYS A 997 -10.10 26.16 -18.30
CA CYS A 997 -9.50 27.48 -18.36
C CYS A 997 -9.37 27.96 -19.79
N VAL A 998 -9.73 29.23 -20.00
CA VAL A 998 -9.48 29.98 -21.22
C VAL A 998 -8.63 31.20 -20.85
N PHE A 999 -7.40 31.24 -21.34
CA PHE A 999 -6.47 32.34 -21.09
C PHE A 999 -6.16 33.09 -22.38
N ILE A 1000 -6.72 34.28 -22.50
CA ILE A 1000 -6.63 35.12 -23.70
C ILE A 1000 -5.55 36.17 -23.49
N VAL A 1001 -4.36 35.90 -24.04
CA VAL A 1001 -3.20 36.79 -23.93
C VAL A 1001 -3.18 37.82 -25.08
N SER A 1002 -3.67 37.43 -26.25
CA SER A 1002 -3.66 38.27 -27.45
C SER A 1002 -4.54 39.51 -27.28
N LYS A 1003 -3.95 40.71 -27.30
CA LYS A 1003 -4.68 41.98 -27.17
C LYS A 1003 -5.71 42.21 -28.29
N SER A 1004 -5.49 41.64 -29.47
CA SER A 1004 -6.37 41.73 -30.63
C SER A 1004 -7.53 40.73 -30.64
N ALA A 1005 -7.65 39.87 -29.63
CA ALA A 1005 -8.73 38.88 -29.57
C ALA A 1005 -10.07 39.54 -29.18
N PRO A 1006 -11.21 39.04 -29.72
CA PRO A 1006 -12.54 39.49 -29.29
C PRO A 1006 -12.75 39.18 -27.81
N SER A 1007 -13.60 39.93 -27.12
CA SER A 1007 -13.90 39.63 -25.71
C SER A 1007 -14.59 38.29 -25.55
N PHE A 1008 -14.29 37.59 -24.45
CA PHE A 1008 -14.77 36.21 -24.27
C PHE A 1008 -16.30 36.13 -24.23
N SER A 1009 -16.86 35.22 -25.02
CA SER A 1009 -18.27 34.90 -25.08
C SER A 1009 -18.45 33.44 -25.52
N LEU A 1010 -19.42 32.73 -24.92
CA LEU A 1010 -19.75 31.35 -25.29
C LEU A 1010 -20.35 31.23 -26.71
N ASN A 1011 -20.91 32.32 -27.23
CA ASN A 1011 -21.53 32.35 -28.56
C ASN A 1011 -20.55 32.75 -29.67
N GLU A 1012 -19.34 33.17 -29.32
CA GLU A 1012 -18.33 33.57 -30.29
C GLU A 1012 -17.69 32.31 -30.92
N PRO A 1013 -17.70 32.15 -32.26
CA PRO A 1013 -17.22 30.93 -32.92
C PRO A 1013 -15.79 30.54 -32.54
N LEU A 1014 -14.90 31.52 -32.34
CA LEU A 1014 -13.51 31.32 -31.94
C LEU A 1014 -13.37 30.55 -30.63
N TYR A 1015 -14.21 30.86 -29.63
CA TYR A 1015 -14.15 30.24 -28.31
C TYR A 1015 -15.01 28.97 -28.24
N LYS A 1016 -16.16 28.97 -28.93
CA LYS A 1016 -17.08 27.84 -28.96
C LYS A 1016 -16.40 26.58 -29.52
N THR A 1017 -15.79 26.70 -30.70
CA THR A 1017 -15.08 25.58 -31.36
C THR A 1017 -13.93 25.03 -30.51
N GLN A 1018 -13.23 25.88 -29.77
CA GLN A 1018 -12.16 25.44 -28.88
C GLN A 1018 -12.69 24.75 -27.61
N LEU A 1019 -13.81 25.23 -27.05
CA LEU A 1019 -14.43 24.63 -25.86
C LEU A 1019 -15.08 23.27 -26.15
N GLU A 1020 -15.53 23.03 -27.39
CA GLU A 1020 -16.06 21.73 -27.84
C GLU A 1020 -15.03 20.60 -27.70
N LYS A 1021 -13.73 20.91 -27.87
CA LYS A 1021 -12.60 19.98 -27.65
C LYS A 1021 -12.42 19.55 -26.19
N ASP A 1022 -13.07 20.27 -25.26
CA ASP A 1022 -13.05 20.01 -23.81
C ASP A 1022 -11.66 19.98 -23.15
N LEU A 1023 -10.67 20.67 -23.73
CA LEU A 1023 -9.33 20.73 -23.13
C LEU A 1023 -9.34 21.53 -21.82
N VAL A 1024 -8.62 21.05 -20.81
CA VAL A 1024 -8.52 21.70 -19.49
C VAL A 1024 -7.90 23.09 -19.57
N LEU A 1025 -6.80 23.25 -20.29
CA LEU A 1025 -6.12 24.53 -20.45
C LEU A 1025 -6.12 24.96 -21.92
N ASN A 1026 -6.72 26.12 -22.20
CA ASN A 1026 -6.78 26.72 -23.52
C ASN A 1026 -6.16 28.11 -23.49
N VAL A 1027 -4.99 28.27 -24.09
CA VAL A 1027 -4.29 29.56 -24.15
C VAL A 1027 -4.38 30.10 -25.58
N TYR A 1028 -4.89 31.32 -25.73
CA TYR A 1028 -4.92 32.02 -27.01
C TYR A 1028 -3.86 33.10 -27.05
N LYS A 1029 -2.77 32.84 -27.76
CA LYS A 1029 -1.59 33.71 -27.85
C LYS A 1029 -1.16 33.82 -29.31
N ASP A 1030 -0.83 35.03 -29.76
CA ASP A 1030 -0.35 35.32 -31.11
C ASP A 1030 -1.24 34.73 -32.23
N LYS A 1031 -2.57 34.85 -32.04
CA LYS A 1031 -3.63 34.35 -32.94
C LYS A 1031 -3.75 32.83 -33.06
N VAL A 1032 -3.02 32.06 -32.27
CA VAL A 1032 -3.09 30.59 -32.27
C VAL A 1032 -3.55 30.06 -30.91
N TRP A 1033 -4.25 28.92 -30.95
CA TRP A 1033 -4.60 28.16 -29.75
C TRP A 1033 -3.45 27.23 -29.37
N GLY A 1034 -3.17 27.14 -28.08
CA GLY A 1034 -2.10 26.32 -27.55
C GLY A 1034 -2.18 26.20 -26.04
N SER A 1035 -1.09 25.72 -25.44
CA SER A 1035 -0.95 25.58 -24.00
C SER A 1035 0.52 25.66 -23.62
N TYR A 1036 0.82 25.95 -22.35
CA TYR A 1036 2.21 25.94 -21.88
C TYR A 1036 2.62 24.51 -21.49
N ARG A 1037 3.80 24.09 -21.95
CA ARG A 1037 4.30 22.72 -21.80
C ARG A 1037 5.74 22.72 -21.31
N HIS A 1038 6.06 21.69 -20.52
CA HIS A 1038 7.40 21.38 -20.06
C HIS A 1038 8.12 20.56 -21.13
N LEU A 1039 9.28 21.02 -21.56
CA LEU A 1039 10.18 20.33 -22.48
C LEU A 1039 11.56 20.23 -21.84
N LEU A 1040 12.36 19.24 -22.22
CA LEU A 1040 13.71 19.11 -21.66
C LEU A 1040 14.59 20.32 -22.02
N LEU A 1041 15.41 20.76 -21.07
CA LEU A 1041 16.39 21.81 -21.27
C LEU A 1041 17.63 21.23 -21.94
N GLU A 1042 18.04 21.82 -23.05
CA GLU A 1042 19.25 21.44 -23.77
C GLU A 1042 20.51 21.74 -22.94
N PRO A 1043 21.59 20.94 -23.10
CA PRO A 1043 22.85 21.21 -22.43
C PRO A 1043 23.38 22.60 -22.83
N PRO A 1044 24.10 23.29 -21.91
CA PRO A 1044 24.61 24.62 -22.18
C PRO A 1044 25.57 24.64 -23.37
N SER A 1045 25.41 25.61 -24.26
CA SER A 1045 26.27 25.81 -25.41
C SER A 1045 27.63 26.39 -25.01
N LEU A 1046 28.65 26.14 -25.84
CA LEU A 1046 29.96 26.75 -25.66
C LEU A 1046 29.88 28.25 -25.93
N ILE A 1047 30.44 29.05 -25.01
CA ILE A 1047 30.52 30.50 -25.12
C ILE A 1047 31.96 30.94 -25.40
N GLU A 1048 32.11 32.01 -26.17
CA GLU A 1048 33.40 32.66 -26.38
C GLU A 1048 33.68 33.64 -25.25
N VAL A 1049 34.86 33.55 -24.62
CA VAL A 1049 35.25 34.37 -23.48
C VAL A 1049 36.70 34.83 -23.60
N GLN A 1050 36.98 36.04 -23.10
CA GLN A 1050 38.34 36.61 -23.11
C GLN A 1050 39.28 35.95 -22.10
N HIS A 1051 38.75 35.46 -20.97
CA HIS A 1051 39.51 34.80 -19.92
C HIS A 1051 38.85 33.47 -19.53
N HIS A 1052 39.67 32.42 -19.44
CA HIS A 1052 39.27 31.11 -18.98
C HIS A 1052 40.41 30.44 -18.22
N TYR A 1053 40.04 29.59 -17.27
CA TYR A 1053 40.97 28.71 -16.55
C TYR A 1053 40.50 27.26 -16.65
N ILE A 1054 41.40 26.32 -16.39
CA ILE A 1054 41.12 24.89 -16.44
C ILE A 1054 40.91 24.38 -15.01
N ASN A 1055 39.85 23.61 -14.81
CA ASN A 1055 39.59 22.93 -13.53
C ASN A 1055 38.81 21.63 -13.76
N SER A 1056 38.83 20.76 -12.74
CA SER A 1056 38.04 19.51 -12.73
C SER A 1056 36.65 19.79 -12.15
N LEU A 1057 35.58 19.50 -12.89
CA LEU A 1057 34.21 19.66 -12.38
C LEU A 1057 33.86 18.58 -11.35
N VAL A 1058 34.43 17.38 -11.50
CA VAL A 1058 34.28 16.24 -10.59
C VAL A 1058 35.67 15.81 -10.12
N ARG A 1059 35.89 15.77 -8.80
CA ARG A 1059 37.18 15.36 -8.22
C ARG A 1059 37.43 13.87 -8.49
N GLY A 1060 38.66 13.51 -8.88
CA GLY A 1060 39.05 12.14 -9.18
C GLY A 1060 38.66 11.65 -10.57
N ASP A 1061 37.94 12.47 -11.34
CA ASP A 1061 37.50 12.15 -12.70
C ASP A 1061 38.13 13.14 -13.70
N LEU A 1062 39.21 12.71 -14.35
CA LEU A 1062 39.94 13.53 -15.31
C LEU A 1062 39.12 13.84 -16.57
N SER A 1063 38.06 13.08 -16.87
CA SER A 1063 37.16 13.37 -18.00
C SER A 1063 36.33 14.64 -17.78
N SER A 1064 36.20 15.06 -16.51
CA SER A 1064 35.49 16.27 -16.09
C SER A 1064 36.32 17.55 -16.17
N LEU A 1065 37.57 17.47 -16.65
CA LEU A 1065 38.41 18.64 -16.89
C LEU A 1065 37.81 19.48 -18.02
N LYS A 1066 37.47 20.74 -17.71
CA LYS A 1066 36.87 21.68 -18.67
C LYS A 1066 37.53 23.06 -18.55
N ARG A 1067 37.42 23.84 -19.61
CA ARG A 1067 37.70 25.28 -19.59
C ARG A 1067 36.49 25.98 -18.98
N ILE A 1068 36.72 26.74 -17.92
CA ILE A 1068 35.69 27.49 -17.19
C ILE A 1068 35.93 28.97 -17.45
N ALA A 1069 34.87 29.71 -17.75
CA ALA A 1069 34.92 31.15 -17.92
C ALA A 1069 35.43 31.82 -16.64
N GLY A 1070 36.42 32.69 -16.76
CA GLY A 1070 36.96 33.45 -15.63
C GLY A 1070 36.57 34.93 -15.69
N SER A 1071 36.84 35.67 -14.61
CA SER A 1071 36.39 37.06 -14.42
C SER A 1071 37.39 38.15 -14.81
N LEU A 1072 38.66 37.82 -15.07
CA LEU A 1072 39.68 38.80 -15.47
C LEU A 1072 39.38 39.37 -16.85
N VAL A 1073 39.48 40.69 -16.96
CA VAL A 1073 39.32 41.44 -18.22
C VAL A 1073 40.64 42.19 -18.49
N PRO A 1074 41.32 41.91 -19.61
CA PRO A 1074 42.57 42.58 -19.95
C PRO A 1074 42.36 44.05 -20.32
N PHE A 1075 43.41 44.85 -20.21
CA PHE A 1075 43.49 46.27 -20.60
C PHE A 1075 42.49 47.19 -19.87
N THR A 1076 42.08 46.83 -18.65
CA THR A 1076 41.23 47.67 -17.79
C THR A 1076 42.00 48.78 -17.07
N LYS A 1077 43.33 48.64 -16.95
CA LYS A 1077 44.26 49.62 -16.38
C LYS A 1077 45.35 49.97 -17.41
N PRO A 1078 46.04 51.12 -17.26
CA PRO A 1078 47.24 51.39 -18.04
C PRO A 1078 48.24 50.22 -17.92
N PRO A 1079 48.90 49.79 -19.03
CA PRO A 1079 49.79 48.63 -19.02
C PRO A 1079 50.93 48.67 -17.99
N THR A 1080 51.33 49.86 -17.55
CA THR A 1080 52.36 50.09 -16.54
C THR A 1080 51.87 49.86 -15.10
N GLU A 1081 50.56 49.88 -14.87
CA GLU A 1081 49.91 49.69 -13.56
C GLU A 1081 49.16 48.35 -13.47
N SER A 1082 49.09 47.62 -14.58
CA SER A 1082 48.45 46.32 -14.66
C SER A 1082 49.35 45.22 -14.12
N LYS A 1083 48.77 44.36 -13.29
CA LYS A 1083 49.40 43.11 -12.82
C LYS A 1083 48.94 41.90 -13.62
N LEU A 1084 48.25 42.12 -14.74
CA LEU A 1084 47.79 41.04 -15.59
C LEU A 1084 48.92 40.55 -16.49
N LEU A 1085 49.01 39.24 -16.60
CA LEU A 1085 49.92 38.53 -17.47
C LEU A 1085 49.12 37.56 -18.34
N HIS A 1086 49.35 37.66 -19.64
CA HIS A 1086 48.90 36.67 -20.62
C HIS A 1086 49.82 35.46 -20.52
N ALA A 1087 49.30 34.36 -20.02
CA ALA A 1087 50.05 33.12 -19.87
C ALA A 1087 50.14 32.42 -21.23
N TYR A 1088 51.36 32.12 -21.66
CA TYR A 1088 51.63 31.39 -22.90
C TYR A 1088 51.82 29.91 -22.59
N TYR A 1089 52.52 29.61 -21.50
CA TYR A 1089 52.77 28.26 -21.03
C TYR A 1089 52.52 28.18 -19.52
N THR A 1090 51.90 27.08 -19.12
CA THR A 1090 51.71 26.70 -17.71
C THR A 1090 52.20 25.26 -17.55
N ALA A 1091 53.06 25.02 -16.58
CA ALA A 1091 53.58 23.69 -16.31
C ALA A 1091 52.73 22.96 -15.25
N LEU A 1092 52.47 21.67 -15.49
CA LEU A 1092 51.84 20.80 -14.51
C LEU A 1092 52.88 20.25 -13.55
N ASN A 1093 52.56 20.28 -12.27
CA ASN A 1093 53.39 19.74 -11.21
C ASN A 1093 52.71 18.54 -10.53
N PHE A 1094 53.47 17.75 -9.76
CA PHE A 1094 52.94 16.54 -9.12
C PHE A 1094 51.75 16.82 -8.18
N LYS A 1095 51.75 17.97 -7.51
CA LYS A 1095 50.62 18.45 -6.69
C LYS A 1095 49.34 18.57 -7.52
N ASP A 1096 49.41 19.10 -8.74
CA ASP A 1096 48.26 19.30 -9.62
C ASP A 1096 47.62 17.95 -9.98
N ILE A 1097 48.46 16.96 -10.26
CA ILE A 1097 48.02 15.58 -10.53
C ILE A 1097 47.36 14.97 -9.29
N MET A 1098 48.00 15.04 -8.12
CA MET A 1098 47.44 14.47 -6.89
C MET A 1098 46.08 15.08 -6.49
N LEU A 1099 45.91 16.39 -6.71
CA LEU A 1099 44.64 17.08 -6.48
C LEU A 1099 43.58 16.66 -7.51
N ALA A 1100 43.94 16.62 -8.80
CA ALA A 1100 43.01 16.22 -9.87
C ALA A 1100 42.55 14.75 -9.71
N THR A 1101 43.45 13.86 -9.30
CA THR A 1101 43.14 12.43 -9.04
C THR A 1101 42.54 12.18 -7.65
N ALA A 1102 42.24 13.22 -6.87
CA ALA A 1102 41.70 13.14 -5.50
C ALA A 1102 42.55 12.32 -4.50
N LYS A 1103 43.86 12.16 -4.75
CA LYS A 1103 44.82 11.55 -3.80
C LYS A 1103 45.28 12.54 -2.72
N LEU A 1104 45.14 13.83 -2.99
CA LEU A 1104 45.38 14.91 -2.03
C LEU A 1104 44.11 15.77 -1.95
N ALA A 1105 43.69 16.10 -0.72
CA ALA A 1105 42.53 16.96 -0.49
C ALA A 1105 42.92 18.45 -0.56
N PRO A 1106 42.21 19.30 -1.34
CA PRO A 1106 42.44 20.75 -1.40
C PRO A 1106 42.41 21.45 -0.03
N GLU A 1107 41.58 20.95 0.87
CA GLU A 1107 41.33 21.48 2.22
C GLU A 1107 42.59 21.43 3.11
N LEU A 1108 43.56 20.56 2.81
CA LEU A 1108 44.85 20.49 3.49
C LEU A 1108 45.80 21.65 3.13
N LYS A 1109 45.48 22.42 2.09
CA LYS A 1109 46.37 23.46 1.53
C LYS A 1109 45.72 24.83 1.41
N ALA A 1110 44.43 24.90 1.16
CA ALA A 1110 43.69 26.15 1.04
C ALA A 1110 42.63 26.25 2.14
N ARG A 1111 42.68 27.31 2.94
CA ARG A 1111 41.63 27.67 3.90
C ARG A 1111 40.61 28.60 3.25
N GLY A 1112 39.33 28.38 3.57
CA GLY A 1112 38.20 29.14 3.06
C GLY A 1112 37.71 28.65 1.69
N ARG A 1113 36.40 28.78 1.48
CA ARG A 1113 35.70 28.20 0.31
C ARG A 1113 36.16 28.75 -1.04
N ILE A 1114 36.48 30.03 -1.12
CA ILE A 1114 36.90 30.71 -2.37
C ILE A 1114 38.24 30.13 -2.87
N ASN A 1115 39.18 29.93 -1.95
CA ASN A 1115 40.51 29.42 -2.29
C ASN A 1115 40.50 27.92 -2.64
N GLN A 1116 39.48 27.18 -2.19
CA GLN A 1116 39.31 25.74 -2.47
C GLN A 1116 38.65 25.46 -3.83
N GLU A 1117 38.02 26.46 -4.46
CA GLU A 1117 37.28 26.30 -5.72
C GLU A 1117 38.17 25.90 -6.89
N SER A 1118 39.39 26.45 -6.98
CA SER A 1118 40.40 26.01 -7.94
C SER A 1118 41.79 26.12 -7.33
N VAL A 1119 42.42 24.95 -7.20
CA VAL A 1119 43.71 24.75 -6.52
C VAL A 1119 44.78 24.17 -7.45
N ILE A 1120 44.45 23.99 -8.73
CA ILE A 1120 45.30 23.36 -9.75
C ILE A 1120 46.05 24.46 -10.52
N GLY A 1121 47.35 24.23 -10.75
CA GLY A 1121 48.26 25.09 -11.49
C GLY A 1121 48.88 26.18 -10.63
N PHE A 1122 50.20 26.25 -10.59
CA PHE A 1122 50.93 27.25 -9.79
C PHE A 1122 52.25 27.72 -10.40
N GLU A 1123 52.51 27.39 -11.67
CA GLU A 1123 53.74 27.73 -12.41
C GLU A 1123 53.39 28.20 -13.82
N TYR A 1124 53.95 29.32 -14.26
CA TYR A 1124 53.61 29.92 -15.55
C TYR A 1124 54.79 30.67 -16.19
N SER A 1125 54.68 30.91 -17.49
CA SER A 1125 55.43 31.92 -18.22
C SER A 1125 54.56 32.65 -19.23
N GLY A 1126 54.87 33.92 -19.47
CA GLY A 1126 54.05 34.73 -20.37
C GLY A 1126 54.52 36.16 -20.51
N ARG A 1127 53.58 37.02 -20.91
CA ARG A 1127 53.83 38.44 -21.15
C ARG A 1127 52.87 39.31 -20.36
N THR A 1128 53.40 40.34 -19.71
CA THR A 1128 52.57 41.40 -19.13
C THR A 1128 51.87 42.19 -20.24
N GLU A 1129 50.87 43.00 -19.88
CA GLU A 1129 50.22 43.92 -20.83
C GLU A 1129 51.19 44.98 -21.39
N SER A 1130 52.28 45.28 -20.68
CA SER A 1130 53.38 46.12 -21.17
C SER A 1130 54.37 45.39 -22.10
N GLY A 1131 54.18 44.08 -22.31
CA GLY A 1131 54.97 43.24 -23.22
C GLY A 1131 56.20 42.58 -22.57
N GLU A 1132 56.44 42.80 -21.27
CA GLU A 1132 57.56 42.21 -20.54
C GLU A 1132 57.41 40.69 -20.39
N ARG A 1133 58.50 39.95 -20.59
CA ARG A 1133 58.53 38.49 -20.52
C ARG A 1133 58.82 38.05 -19.09
N LEU A 1134 57.85 37.40 -18.44
CA LEU A 1134 57.98 36.92 -17.07
C LEU A 1134 57.75 35.40 -16.97
N MET A 1135 58.43 34.77 -16.02
CA MET A 1135 58.14 33.42 -15.51
C MET A 1135 57.93 33.53 -14.00
N GLY A 1136 57.08 32.68 -13.43
CA GLY A 1136 56.80 32.81 -12.01
C GLY A 1136 55.96 31.70 -11.41
N MET A 1137 55.71 31.88 -10.12
CA MET A 1137 54.84 31.04 -9.31
C MET A 1137 53.65 31.86 -8.81
N ILE A 1138 52.54 31.17 -8.59
CA ILE A 1138 51.33 31.72 -7.94
C ILE A 1138 50.75 30.66 -7.01
N THR A 1139 49.85 31.01 -6.09
CA THR A 1139 49.30 30.05 -5.12
C THR A 1139 48.40 28.97 -5.75
N SER A 1140 47.58 29.34 -6.73
CA SER A 1140 46.72 28.46 -7.53
C SER A 1140 46.26 29.13 -8.84
N ARG A 1141 45.53 28.39 -9.68
CA ARG A 1141 44.88 28.89 -10.92
C ARG A 1141 45.86 29.32 -12.02
N ALA A 1142 47.10 28.83 -12.04
CA ALA A 1142 48.03 29.14 -13.12
C ALA A 1142 47.66 28.50 -14.47
N LEU A 1143 46.80 27.46 -14.47
CA LEU A 1143 46.25 26.86 -15.70
C LEU A 1143 45.15 27.75 -16.28
N THR A 1144 45.55 28.87 -16.86
CA THR A 1144 44.67 29.93 -17.38
C THR A 1144 45.35 30.61 -18.56
N ASN A 1145 44.58 31.33 -19.38
CA ASN A 1145 45.15 32.19 -20.42
C ASN A 1145 45.56 33.58 -19.92
N ILE A 1146 44.99 34.05 -18.79
CA ILE A 1146 45.30 35.33 -18.15
C ILE A 1146 45.35 35.13 -16.64
N LEU A 1147 46.36 35.68 -15.96
CA LEU A 1147 46.47 35.65 -14.50
C LEU A 1147 46.96 36.99 -13.94
N GLU A 1148 46.71 37.22 -12.65
CA GLU A 1148 47.35 38.30 -11.91
C GLU A 1148 48.63 37.75 -11.25
N TYR A 1149 49.80 38.23 -11.67
CA TYR A 1149 51.07 37.67 -11.19
C TYR A 1149 51.48 38.27 -9.84
N ASP A 1150 52.16 37.47 -9.00
CA ASP A 1150 52.77 37.95 -7.75
C ASP A 1150 54.17 38.53 -8.05
N PRO A 1151 54.41 39.83 -7.84
CA PRO A 1151 55.71 40.44 -8.09
C PRO A 1151 56.88 39.84 -7.29
N TYR A 1152 56.60 39.23 -6.12
CA TYR A 1152 57.64 38.60 -5.30
C TYR A 1152 58.01 37.19 -5.77
N LEU A 1153 57.15 36.58 -6.60
CA LEU A 1153 57.31 35.24 -7.14
C LEU A 1153 57.35 35.26 -8.68
N ALA A 1154 57.74 36.39 -9.27
CA ALA A 1154 57.91 36.56 -10.70
C ALA A 1154 59.34 37.01 -11.02
N TRP A 1155 59.90 36.44 -12.08
CA TRP A 1155 61.25 36.72 -12.56
C TRP A 1155 61.21 37.04 -14.04
N LYS A 1156 62.07 37.95 -14.48
CA LYS A 1156 62.22 38.26 -15.90
C LYS A 1156 62.83 37.07 -16.64
N VAL A 1157 62.23 36.71 -17.78
CA VAL A 1157 62.75 35.64 -18.63
C VAL A 1157 63.96 36.16 -19.40
N PRO A 1158 65.14 35.51 -19.31
CA PRO A 1158 66.30 35.88 -20.10
C PRO A 1158 66.00 35.89 -21.60
N ASP A 1159 66.63 36.80 -22.34
CA ASP A 1159 66.44 36.91 -23.80
C ASP A 1159 66.90 35.63 -24.54
N SER A 1160 67.83 34.88 -23.95
CA SER A 1160 68.32 33.59 -24.46
C SER A 1160 67.37 32.41 -24.26
N TRP A 1161 66.32 32.55 -23.44
CA TRP A 1161 65.39 31.46 -23.14
C TRP A 1161 64.10 31.61 -23.92
N SER A 1162 63.49 30.51 -24.34
CA SER A 1162 62.11 30.55 -24.82
C SER A 1162 61.14 30.73 -23.64
N LEU A 1163 59.89 31.13 -23.91
CA LEU A 1163 58.86 31.12 -22.84
C LEU A 1163 58.53 29.67 -22.41
N GLU A 1164 58.65 28.69 -23.31
CA GLU A 1164 58.44 27.28 -22.99
C GLU A 1164 59.46 26.77 -21.95
N ASP A 1165 60.76 26.99 -22.19
CA ASP A 1165 61.82 26.63 -21.24
C ASP A 1165 61.65 27.36 -19.90
N ALA A 1166 61.24 28.63 -19.95
CA ALA A 1166 61.04 29.43 -18.75
C ALA A 1166 59.91 28.90 -17.86
N ALA A 1167 58.91 28.21 -18.42
CA ALA A 1167 57.79 27.66 -17.65
C ALA A 1167 58.17 26.44 -16.80
N THR A 1168 59.34 25.82 -17.00
CA THR A 1168 59.75 24.59 -16.28
C THR A 1168 60.70 24.85 -15.11
N VAL A 1169 61.05 26.11 -14.84
CA VAL A 1169 62.14 26.49 -13.93
C VAL A 1169 61.66 26.90 -12.53
N PRO A 1170 60.66 27.80 -12.37
CA PRO A 1170 60.35 28.41 -11.08
C PRO A 1170 60.11 27.43 -9.93
N VAL A 1171 59.24 26.43 -10.11
CA VAL A 1171 58.88 25.48 -9.04
C VAL A 1171 60.00 24.49 -8.78
N VAL A 1172 60.58 23.93 -9.84
CA VAL A 1172 61.60 22.88 -9.73
C VAL A 1172 62.84 23.43 -9.01
N TYR A 1173 63.42 24.52 -9.53
CA TYR A 1173 64.63 25.10 -8.94
C TYR A 1173 64.33 25.80 -7.62
N GLY A 1174 63.16 26.44 -7.47
CA GLY A 1174 62.72 26.99 -6.18
C GLY A 1174 62.67 25.92 -5.10
N THR A 1175 62.15 24.72 -5.41
CA THR A 1175 62.10 23.59 -4.49
C THR A 1175 63.50 23.07 -4.16
N VAL A 1176 64.37 22.91 -5.17
CA VAL A 1176 65.75 22.43 -4.97
C VAL A 1176 66.57 23.39 -4.10
N ILE A 1177 66.52 24.69 -4.40
CA ILE A 1177 67.24 25.71 -3.63
C ILE A 1177 66.72 25.75 -2.19
N TYR A 1178 65.39 25.76 -2.01
CA TYR A 1178 64.81 25.79 -0.68
C TYR A 1178 65.16 24.53 0.14
N ALA A 1179 65.03 23.34 -0.46
CA ALA A 1179 65.28 22.08 0.22
C ALA A 1179 66.76 21.85 0.53
N LEU A 1180 67.64 22.00 -0.47
CA LEU A 1180 69.06 21.68 -0.32
C LEU A 1180 69.86 22.82 0.29
N VAL A 1181 69.66 24.06 -0.16
CA VAL A 1181 70.49 25.20 0.26
C VAL A 1181 69.91 25.85 1.52
N VAL A 1182 68.63 26.20 1.55
CA VAL A 1182 68.05 26.94 2.69
C VAL A 1182 67.80 26.04 3.89
N ARG A 1183 67.10 24.92 3.71
CA ARG A 1183 66.74 23.97 4.79
C ARG A 1183 67.85 22.98 5.07
N GLY A 1184 68.41 22.37 4.02
CA GLY A 1184 69.48 21.38 4.11
C GLY A 1184 70.86 21.98 4.42
N ARG A 1185 71.04 23.29 4.21
CA ARG A 1185 72.32 24.02 4.38
C ARG A 1185 73.49 23.31 3.68
N MET A 1186 73.22 22.75 2.50
CA MET A 1186 74.21 22.04 1.70
C MET A 1186 75.33 23.01 1.32
N LYS A 1187 76.52 22.76 1.86
CA LYS A 1187 77.74 23.49 1.49
C LYS A 1187 78.35 22.81 0.26
N THR A 1188 78.78 23.60 -0.71
CA THR A 1188 79.66 23.09 -1.77
C THR A 1188 80.96 22.61 -1.15
N TRP A 1189 81.42 21.44 -1.58
CA TRP A 1189 82.76 20.93 -1.26
C TRP A 1189 83.82 21.74 -1.99
#